data_AF-A0A6C0JIE2-F1
#
_entry.id   AF-A0A6C0JIE2-F1
#
_cell.length_a   1.000
_cell.length_b   1.000
_cell.length_c   1.000
_cell.angle_alpha   90.00
_cell.angle_beta   90.00
_cell.angle_gamma   90.00
#
_symmetry.space_group_name_H-M   'P 1'
#
loop_
_entity.id
_entity.type
_entity.pdbx_description
1 polymer ?
#
loop_
_entity_poly.entity_id
_entity_poly.type
_entity_poly.pdbx_seq_one_letter_code
_entity_poly.pdbx_strand_id
1 'polypeptide(L)'
;MSQQLKEFVKQSGVELRPSANASSVASYNSNNNNNFARELEANMLKRQEFPNRLEKNMMSNANYNEFSDAVDSNWNSNANYNKLPNENKKMINNVLREFEPPIPAPSTNIAGRFPVTQPLQLAFSKLNPGMFNATVNKEFPQQGDLIDLKKILMKVPQARTSIGEGLYLDTTQIIGRFGAMREGFSHTREYGKQGDIKKNFFTVQIKVTISNGTEAKGGTVNIYKNGKIRFSGGFIGTNIANQPELIRRYIVNTYTEKEAYLYNPFEYNNLSGQFRFNGNFKALSSIAGKSRMYASSGVTKLSYEPELSPFMYVNYKGHKYNFSESGNVQISGSPSPADMLVAYNDAIALIKLMNTNGDVEITGQVPKELTKGAPKKRGPKKKIGPRTPVKKTKTEPKKKRNSVFNIQINGIQCMRFSKEQLTDLAKKLGVVGITKSTKKEDLCKKINTVVNKNSATIKNKGKNVKLSGANKDFKLGKTKCKTYGTKEDLIRVAKIMKIDITPKETKDTLCKKIEKARNMMIAPKPKPPTPPPKKVVRQQKAQEKKNVKATQVMTKRGMNNTSIRKDLIKLYGKRWMDRYNKVMPSLNNDIREVRSRIAKMSGGNKTGIPFKKNVNDVKKSLVSKWKRERVRNLEKKYVMNSLNTGGIPRPFVNAYKAAATKYVLIHSPTKTQLAKYKKSWLSNAMNTKNASPKPVYQVKAKRETL
;
A
#
# COMPACT_ATOMS: atom_id res chain seq x y z
N MET A 1 12.89 26.05 31.74
CA MET A 1 12.88 27.03 32.83
C MET A 1 11.83 26.58 33.81
N SER A 2 12.29 26.00 34.94
CA SER A 2 11.42 25.68 36.07
C SER A 2 10.69 26.94 36.56
N GLN A 3 9.54 26.74 37.21
CA GLN A 3 8.68 27.83 37.67
C GLN A 3 9.41 28.73 38.69
N GLN A 4 10.18 28.11 39.57
CA GLN A 4 11.06 28.77 40.55
C GLN A 4 12.14 29.66 39.87
N LEU A 5 12.73 29.23 38.75
CA LEU A 5 13.73 30.04 38.05
C LEU A 5 13.09 31.22 37.30
N LYS A 6 11.85 31.05 36.79
CA LYS A 6 11.10 32.15 36.17
C LYS A 6 10.73 33.23 37.19
N GLU A 7 10.38 32.82 38.42
CA GLU A 7 10.11 33.74 39.53
C GLU A 7 11.38 34.47 39.96
N PHE A 8 12.52 33.80 40.05
CA PHE A 8 13.83 34.44 40.29
C PHE A 8 14.16 35.50 39.22
N VAL A 9 13.96 35.18 37.93
CA VAL A 9 14.19 36.11 36.83
C VAL A 9 13.25 37.31 36.87
N LYS A 10 11.96 37.08 37.12
CA LYS A 10 10.94 38.12 37.23
C LYS A 10 11.21 39.05 38.42
N GLN A 11 11.72 38.51 39.52
CA GLN A 11 12.14 39.29 40.67
C GLN A 11 13.50 39.98 40.45
N SER A 12 14.34 39.51 39.52
CA SER A 12 15.69 40.03 39.28
C SER A 12 15.78 41.38 38.56
N GLY A 13 14.67 41.89 37.99
CA GLY A 13 14.61 43.22 37.38
C GLY A 13 15.37 43.38 36.05
N VAL A 14 15.58 42.30 35.30
CA VAL A 14 16.27 42.35 34.01
C VAL A 14 15.26 42.48 32.87
N GLU A 15 15.21 43.64 32.22
CA GLU A 15 14.48 43.84 30.98
C GLU A 15 15.17 43.13 29.79
N LEU A 16 14.37 42.48 28.96
CA LEU A 16 14.80 41.90 27.70
C LEU A 16 14.87 43.00 26.64
N ARG A 17 16.07 43.49 26.32
CA ARG A 17 16.29 44.22 25.06
C ARG A 17 16.29 43.24 23.88
N PRO A 18 15.41 43.39 22.88
CA PRO A 18 15.59 42.75 21.58
C PRO A 18 16.85 43.32 20.92
N SER A 19 17.66 42.45 20.32
CA SER A 19 18.73 42.86 19.42
C SER A 19 18.14 43.61 18.24
N ALA A 20 18.41 44.92 18.15
CA ALA A 20 18.12 45.71 16.97
C ALA A 20 19.12 45.35 15.84
N ASN A 21 18.58 45.12 14.64
CA ASN A 21 19.05 45.71 13.38
C ASN A 21 18.01 45.45 12.27
N ALA A 22 17.35 46.55 11.86
CA ALA A 22 16.93 46.97 10.49
C ALA A 22 16.25 45.94 9.55
N SER A 23 15.14 46.17 8.83
CA SER A 23 14.22 47.31 8.62
C SER A 23 13.03 46.77 7.81
N SER A 24 11.79 47.06 8.21
CA SER A 24 10.69 47.52 7.33
C SER A 24 9.33 47.42 8.04
N VAL A 25 8.58 48.50 7.87
CA VAL A 25 7.27 48.81 8.42
C VAL A 25 6.19 47.93 7.78
N ALA A 26 5.28 47.36 8.59
CA ALA A 26 3.86 47.26 8.24
C ALA A 26 3.01 46.81 9.44
N SER A 27 1.95 47.58 9.65
CA SER A 27 0.90 47.41 10.66
C SER A 27 0.26 46.02 10.63
N TYR A 28 -0.01 45.48 11.82
CA TYR A 28 -0.77 44.24 12.03
C TYR A 28 -2.25 44.53 11.76
N ASN A 29 -2.79 43.99 10.66
CA ASN A 29 -4.21 43.80 10.50
C ASN A 29 -4.53 42.30 10.60
N SER A 30 -5.44 41.98 11.51
CA SER A 30 -5.92 40.63 11.81
C SER A 30 -6.82 40.15 10.67
N ASN A 31 -6.36 39.20 9.85
CA ASN A 31 -7.21 38.11 9.35
C ASN A 31 -6.46 37.09 8.48
N ASN A 32 -6.89 35.84 8.66
CA ASN A 32 -6.86 34.73 7.71
C ASN A 32 -5.54 33.96 7.51
N ASN A 33 -5.52 32.67 7.90
CA ASN A 33 -4.78 31.61 7.19
C ASN A 33 -5.20 30.20 7.65
N ASN A 34 -6.44 29.80 7.33
CA ASN A 34 -6.91 28.40 7.44
C ASN A 34 -6.74 27.58 6.14
N ASN A 35 -6.08 28.12 5.11
CA ASN A 35 -5.94 27.41 3.83
C ASN A 35 -4.77 26.43 3.77
N PHE A 36 -3.74 26.57 4.61
CA PHE A 36 -2.58 25.66 4.61
C PHE A 36 -2.86 24.33 5.32
N ALA A 37 -3.73 24.35 6.36
CA ALA A 37 -4.12 23.14 7.09
C ALA A 37 -4.97 22.18 6.21
N ARG A 38 -5.90 22.74 5.42
CA ARG A 38 -6.70 21.99 4.44
C ARG A 38 -5.87 21.37 3.31
N GLU A 39 -4.80 22.02 2.88
CA GLU A 39 -3.94 21.54 1.78
C GLU A 39 -2.96 20.43 2.24
N LEU A 40 -2.58 20.44 3.52
CA LEU A 40 -1.74 19.41 4.13
C LEU A 40 -2.55 18.12 4.41
N GLU A 41 -3.81 18.24 4.83
CA GLU A 41 -4.75 17.13 4.99
C GLU A 41 -5.07 16.44 3.66
N ALA A 42 -5.35 17.21 2.60
CA ALA A 42 -5.61 16.68 1.26
C ALA A 42 -4.43 15.91 0.63
N ASN A 43 -3.18 16.18 1.06
CA ASN A 43 -1.99 15.47 0.61
C ASN A 43 -1.68 14.20 1.42
N MET A 44 -2.18 14.07 2.65
CA MET A 44 -2.01 12.87 3.49
C MET A 44 -2.99 11.74 3.15
N LEU A 45 -4.15 12.06 2.57
CA LEU A 45 -5.17 11.08 2.12
C LEU A 45 -4.80 10.29 0.85
N LYS A 46 -3.66 10.55 0.20
CA LYS A 46 -3.26 9.94 -1.10
C LYS A 46 -2.43 8.65 -1.01
N ARG A 47 -2.27 8.04 0.18
CA ARG A 47 -1.46 6.81 0.35
C ARG A 47 -2.12 5.75 1.24
N GLN A 48 -3.25 5.21 0.79
CA GLN A 48 -3.66 3.84 1.10
C GLN A 48 -4.80 3.46 0.14
N GLU A 49 -4.52 2.57 -0.82
CA GLU A 49 -5.53 1.99 -1.72
C GLU A 49 -5.77 0.53 -1.34
N PHE A 50 -7.04 0.12 -1.23
CA PHE A 50 -7.66 -1.12 -1.72
C PHE A 50 -9.20 -1.03 -1.54
N PRO A 51 -10.00 -1.76 -2.34
CA PRO A 51 -10.43 -1.46 -3.71
C PRO A 51 -11.76 -0.68 -3.79
N ASN A 52 -11.93 0.12 -4.84
CA ASN A 52 -13.22 0.69 -5.23
C ASN A 52 -14.14 -0.39 -5.81
N ARG A 53 -15.36 -0.52 -5.26
CA ARG A 53 -16.58 -0.89 -6.02
C ARG A 53 -17.82 -0.86 -5.12
N LEU A 54 -18.76 0.04 -5.44
CA LEU A 54 -20.21 -0.11 -5.53
C LEU A 54 -20.85 1.29 -5.40
N GLU A 55 -20.78 2.06 -6.50
CA GLU A 55 -21.74 3.12 -6.78
C GLU A 55 -22.93 2.49 -7.51
N LYS A 56 -24.14 3.02 -7.28
CA LYS A 56 -25.48 2.53 -7.61
C LYS A 56 -26.10 1.66 -6.50
N ASN A 57 -26.66 2.36 -5.50
CA ASN A 57 -28.00 2.16 -4.96
C ASN A 57 -28.27 3.27 -3.93
N MET A 58 -28.37 4.51 -4.41
CA MET A 58 -29.02 5.58 -3.67
C MET A 58 -30.43 5.69 -4.23
N MET A 59 -31.41 5.12 -3.53
CA MET A 59 -32.81 5.47 -3.75
C MET A 59 -33.19 6.60 -2.79
N SER A 60 -33.89 7.59 -3.32
CA SER A 60 -34.45 8.75 -2.63
C SER A 60 -35.26 8.35 -1.39
N ASN A 61 -35.09 9.10 -0.31
CA ASN A 61 -35.70 8.87 1.01
C ASN A 61 -37.11 9.50 1.13
N ALA A 62 -37.90 9.49 0.05
CA ALA A 62 -39.14 10.27 0.00
C ALA A 62 -40.29 9.67 0.83
N ASN A 63 -40.36 8.35 1.04
CA ASN A 63 -41.44 7.73 1.81
C ASN A 63 -40.88 6.68 2.77
N TYR A 64 -40.72 7.03 4.05
CA TYR A 64 -40.51 6.05 5.12
C TYR A 64 -41.11 6.53 6.45
N ASN A 65 -42.35 7.02 6.39
CA ASN A 65 -43.17 7.34 7.57
C ASN A 65 -44.07 6.17 8.00
N GLU A 66 -43.90 4.96 7.44
CA GLU A 66 -44.92 3.90 7.58
C GLU A 66 -44.42 2.62 8.26
N PHE A 67 -43.25 2.65 8.91
CA PHE A 67 -42.69 1.44 9.56
C PHE A 67 -42.15 1.64 10.99
N SER A 68 -42.28 2.84 11.57
CA SER A 68 -42.05 3.04 13.02
C SER A 68 -43.15 2.38 13.86
N ASP A 69 -44.37 2.35 13.34
CA ASP A 69 -45.55 1.99 14.12
C ASP A 69 -45.72 0.46 14.29
N ALA A 70 -44.94 -0.34 13.54
CA ALA A 70 -44.98 -1.79 13.60
C ALA A 70 -43.99 -2.41 14.60
N VAL A 71 -43.05 -1.64 15.15
CA VAL A 71 -41.98 -2.18 16.02
C VAL A 71 -42.14 -1.77 17.49
N ASP A 72 -42.90 -0.71 17.78
CA ASP A 72 -43.18 -0.26 19.16
C ASP A 72 -44.30 -1.06 19.86
N SER A 73 -44.95 -2.01 19.18
CA SER A 73 -46.08 -2.77 19.72
C SER A 73 -45.72 -4.01 20.55
N ASN A 74 -44.43 -4.33 20.75
CA ASN A 74 -44.04 -5.60 21.37
C ASN A 74 -43.17 -5.48 22.62
N TRP A 75 -43.34 -4.41 23.41
CA TRP A 75 -42.77 -4.35 24.76
C TRP A 75 -43.63 -3.55 25.77
N ASN A 76 -44.79 -4.07 26.14
CA ASN A 76 -45.20 -4.08 27.56
C ASN A 76 -46.27 -5.16 27.81
N SER A 77 -46.06 -5.92 28.88
CA SER A 77 -46.87 -7.06 29.30
C SER A 77 -48.23 -6.64 29.89
N ASN A 78 -49.24 -7.49 29.64
CA ASN A 78 -50.56 -7.58 30.28
C ASN A 78 -51.62 -6.48 29.99
N ALA A 79 -52.33 -6.62 28.88
CA ALA A 79 -53.81 -6.64 28.83
C ALA A 79 -54.26 -6.98 27.40
N ASN A 80 -55.18 -7.94 27.25
CA ASN A 80 -55.64 -8.44 25.96
C ASN A 80 -56.60 -7.43 25.29
N TYR A 81 -56.05 -6.36 24.72
CA TYR A 81 -56.75 -5.23 24.12
C TYR A 81 -57.60 -5.60 22.89
N ASN A 82 -57.35 -6.77 22.30
CA ASN A 82 -58.01 -7.25 21.10
C ASN A 82 -59.37 -7.92 21.35
N LYS A 83 -59.81 -8.05 22.61
CA LYS A 83 -61.13 -8.63 22.97
C LYS A 83 -62.16 -7.65 23.55
N LEU A 84 -61.86 -6.35 23.68
CA LEU A 84 -62.84 -5.39 24.20
C LEU A 84 -63.78 -4.81 23.11
N PRO A 85 -65.08 -4.61 23.42
CA PRO A 85 -66.02 -3.92 22.54
C PRO A 85 -65.56 -2.50 22.17
N ASN A 86 -65.94 -2.04 20.98
CA ASN A 86 -65.46 -0.79 20.36
C ASN A 86 -65.71 0.48 21.19
N GLU A 87 -66.71 0.49 22.08
CA GLU A 87 -67.03 1.64 22.92
C GLU A 87 -65.96 1.87 24.00
N ASN A 88 -65.41 0.79 24.57
CA ASN A 88 -64.34 0.87 25.57
C ASN A 88 -63.00 1.28 24.95
N LYS A 89 -62.75 0.91 23.68
CA LYS A 89 -61.58 1.38 22.92
C LYS A 89 -61.63 2.89 22.64
N LYS A 90 -62.82 3.44 22.41
CA LYS A 90 -63.02 4.89 22.24
C LYS A 90 -62.80 5.66 23.55
N MET A 91 -63.22 5.11 24.69
CA MET A 91 -62.95 5.72 26.00
C MET A 91 -61.45 5.77 26.33
N ILE A 92 -60.72 4.67 26.10
CA ILE A 92 -59.28 4.62 26.38
C ILE A 92 -58.49 5.56 25.43
N ASN A 93 -58.89 5.66 24.17
CA ASN A 93 -58.28 6.60 23.22
C ASN A 93 -58.59 8.08 23.56
N ASN A 94 -59.73 8.37 24.18
CA ASN A 94 -60.06 9.73 24.62
C ASN A 94 -59.28 10.14 25.89
N VAL A 95 -59.08 9.21 26.84
CA VAL A 95 -58.25 9.46 28.04
C VAL A 95 -56.77 9.62 27.67
N LEU A 96 -56.26 8.86 26.69
CA LEU A 96 -54.90 9.02 26.18
C LEU A 96 -54.68 10.37 25.48
N ARG A 97 -55.75 10.97 24.92
CA ARG A 97 -55.75 12.28 24.26
C ARG A 97 -55.73 13.46 25.23
N GLU A 98 -56.03 13.25 26.51
CA GLU A 98 -55.92 14.28 27.57
C GLU A 98 -54.48 14.44 28.10
N PHE A 99 -53.57 13.51 27.79
CA PHE A 99 -52.17 13.54 28.22
C PHE A 99 -51.17 13.99 27.13
N GLU A 100 -51.63 14.33 25.92
CA GLU A 100 -50.81 14.96 24.88
C GLU A 100 -50.86 16.50 25.00
N PRO A 101 -49.73 17.23 24.94
CA PRO A 101 -49.77 18.68 24.90
C PRO A 101 -50.47 19.16 23.62
N PRO A 102 -51.24 20.26 23.66
CA PRO A 102 -52.13 20.63 22.56
C PRO A 102 -51.35 20.97 21.29
N ILE A 103 -51.77 20.38 20.18
CA ILE A 103 -51.39 20.75 18.82
C ILE A 103 -51.91 22.18 18.57
N PRO A 104 -51.09 23.18 18.19
CA PRO A 104 -51.63 24.47 17.80
C PRO A 104 -52.40 24.34 16.49
N ALA A 105 -53.68 24.74 16.51
CA ALA A 105 -54.52 24.86 15.33
C ALA A 105 -53.91 25.84 14.31
N PRO A 106 -54.14 25.65 12.99
CA PRO A 106 -53.63 26.55 11.97
C PRO A 106 -54.29 27.91 12.10
N SER A 107 -53.54 28.93 12.54
CA SER A 107 -54.01 30.31 12.55
C SER A 107 -54.10 30.82 11.10
N THR A 108 -55.32 30.98 10.61
CA THR A 108 -55.58 31.89 9.49
C THR A 108 -55.33 33.31 10.00
N ASN A 109 -54.18 33.89 9.69
CA ASN A 109 -54.01 35.35 9.64
C ASN A 109 -53.00 35.74 8.58
N ILE A 110 -53.49 36.64 7.72
CA ILE A 110 -52.81 37.27 6.59
C ILE A 110 -51.78 38.24 7.13
N ALA A 111 -50.49 38.00 6.84
CA ALA A 111 -49.43 38.98 6.52
C ALA A 111 -48.04 38.42 6.88
N GLY A 112 -47.15 38.32 5.89
CA GLY A 112 -45.72 38.13 6.09
C GLY A 112 -45.19 36.70 5.87
N ARG A 113 -44.59 36.48 4.69
CA ARG A 113 -43.80 35.30 4.35
C ARG A 113 -42.59 35.13 5.30
N PHE A 114 -42.66 34.17 6.21
CA PHE A 114 -41.48 33.43 6.69
C PHE A 114 -41.84 31.94 6.79
N PRO A 115 -41.13 31.03 6.11
CA PRO A 115 -41.40 29.60 6.27
C PRO A 115 -41.00 29.16 7.67
N VAL A 116 -41.99 28.73 8.46
CA VAL A 116 -41.76 28.01 9.72
C VAL A 116 -40.98 26.74 9.38
N THR A 117 -39.69 26.72 9.75
CA THR A 117 -38.80 25.59 9.50
C THR A 117 -39.15 24.50 10.50
N GLN A 118 -39.76 23.41 10.05
CA GLN A 118 -39.94 22.24 10.91
C GLN A 118 -38.57 21.75 11.41
N PRO A 119 -38.45 21.34 12.68
CA PRO A 119 -37.19 20.82 13.20
C PRO A 119 -36.81 19.56 12.42
N LEU A 120 -35.61 19.55 11.83
CA LEU A 120 -35.08 18.41 11.09
C LEU A 120 -35.01 17.18 12.00
N GLN A 121 -35.77 16.13 11.67
CA GLN A 121 -35.77 14.88 12.43
C GLN A 121 -34.59 13.99 12.07
N LEU A 122 -34.14 13.15 13.02
CA LEU A 122 -33.04 12.21 12.83
C LEU A 122 -33.48 11.04 11.94
N ALA A 123 -32.78 10.82 10.83
CA ALA A 123 -33.07 9.80 9.82
C ALA A 123 -31.83 8.96 9.52
N PHE A 124 -32.05 7.69 9.15
CA PHE A 124 -30.99 6.69 8.95
C PHE A 124 -31.07 6.08 7.55
N SER A 125 -29.91 5.79 6.96
CA SER A 125 -29.81 5.04 5.71
C SER A 125 -30.01 3.55 5.97
N LYS A 126 -30.47 2.82 4.96
CA LYS A 126 -30.49 1.35 4.93
C LYS A 126 -29.14 0.76 5.35
N LEU A 127 -29.16 -0.39 6.03
CA LEU A 127 -27.95 -1.17 6.30
C LEU A 127 -27.30 -1.59 4.98
N ASN A 128 -26.00 -1.28 4.85
CA ASN A 128 -25.17 -1.73 3.73
C ASN A 128 -24.19 -2.80 4.23
N PRO A 129 -24.59 -4.09 4.19
CA PRO A 129 -23.74 -5.17 4.65
C PRO A 129 -22.60 -5.45 3.66
N GLY A 130 -21.46 -5.86 4.19
CA GLY A 130 -20.35 -6.35 3.38
C GLY A 130 -20.63 -7.71 2.74
N MET A 131 -19.65 -8.22 1.97
CA MET A 131 -19.73 -9.60 1.48
C MET A 131 -19.58 -10.58 2.65
N PHE A 132 -20.48 -11.56 2.74
CA PHE A 132 -20.33 -12.65 3.70
C PHE A 132 -19.37 -13.71 3.16
N ASN A 133 -18.64 -14.33 4.09
CA ASN A 133 -17.90 -15.56 3.85
C ASN A 133 -18.35 -16.56 4.91
N ALA A 134 -19.04 -17.61 4.48
CA ALA A 134 -19.54 -18.66 5.35
C ALA A 134 -18.99 -20.00 4.93
N THR A 135 -18.74 -20.88 5.89
CA THR A 135 -18.26 -22.24 5.64
C THR A 135 -19.19 -23.23 6.31
N VAL A 136 -19.51 -24.31 5.61
CA VAL A 136 -20.18 -25.49 6.16
C VAL A 136 -19.13 -26.59 6.28
N ASN A 137 -19.17 -27.37 7.35
CA ASN A 137 -18.23 -28.46 7.63
C ASN A 137 -16.78 -27.99 7.70
N LYS A 138 -16.51 -26.94 8.49
CA LYS A 138 -15.16 -26.40 8.57
C LYS A 138 -14.17 -27.39 9.17
N GLU A 139 -14.63 -28.17 10.15
CA GLU A 139 -13.88 -29.18 10.90
C GLU A 139 -13.68 -30.49 10.14
N PHE A 140 -14.33 -30.68 8.98
CA PHE A 140 -14.13 -31.89 8.19
C PHE A 140 -12.67 -32.03 7.74
N PRO A 141 -12.15 -33.27 7.69
CA PRO A 141 -10.76 -33.52 7.39
C PRO A 141 -10.38 -32.97 6.01
N GLN A 142 -9.14 -32.47 5.87
CA GLN A 142 -8.64 -31.95 4.59
C GLN A 142 -8.54 -33.02 3.50
N GLN A 143 -8.48 -34.29 3.91
CA GLN A 143 -8.41 -35.47 3.05
C GLN A 143 -9.73 -36.23 3.17
N GLY A 144 -10.27 -36.63 2.02
CA GLY A 144 -11.55 -37.33 1.91
C GLY A 144 -12.15 -37.11 0.52
N ASP A 145 -12.74 -38.18 -0.03
CA ASP A 145 -13.46 -38.17 -1.30
C ASP A 145 -14.94 -38.50 -0.99
N LEU A 146 -15.59 -37.55 -0.30
CA LEU A 146 -16.98 -37.65 0.17
C LEU A 146 -17.99 -37.19 -0.90
N ILE A 147 -17.55 -36.32 -1.82
CA ILE A 147 -18.38 -35.76 -2.89
C ILE A 147 -17.76 -36.07 -4.24
N ASP A 148 -18.56 -36.62 -5.16
CA ASP A 148 -18.18 -36.76 -6.56
C ASP A 148 -18.30 -35.41 -7.30
N LEU A 149 -17.18 -34.69 -7.36
CA LEU A 149 -17.08 -33.41 -8.05
C LEU A 149 -17.38 -33.48 -9.55
N LYS A 150 -17.18 -34.63 -10.21
CA LYS A 150 -17.43 -34.74 -11.65
C LYS A 150 -18.92 -34.71 -11.95
N LYS A 151 -19.75 -35.33 -11.11
CA LYS A 151 -21.22 -35.25 -11.22
C LYS A 151 -21.70 -33.81 -11.15
N ILE A 152 -21.15 -33.02 -10.23
CA ILE A 152 -21.46 -31.58 -10.09
C ILE A 152 -21.03 -30.79 -11.34
N LEU A 153 -19.82 -31.02 -11.84
CA LEU A 153 -19.29 -30.32 -13.02
C LEU A 153 -20.11 -30.57 -14.29
N MET A 154 -20.73 -31.75 -14.40
CA MET A 154 -21.53 -32.13 -15.57
C MET A 154 -22.93 -31.53 -15.58
N LYS A 155 -23.42 -31.01 -14.45
CA LYS A 155 -24.71 -30.32 -14.35
C LYS A 155 -24.70 -29.02 -15.17
N VAL A 156 -25.86 -28.68 -15.74
CA VAL A 156 -26.04 -27.45 -16.53
C VAL A 156 -26.25 -26.26 -15.58
N PRO A 157 -25.54 -25.14 -15.76
CA PRO A 157 -25.80 -23.90 -15.01
C PRO A 157 -27.23 -23.42 -15.23
N GLN A 158 -28.03 -23.40 -14.17
CA GLN A 158 -29.42 -22.98 -14.22
C GLN A 158 -29.58 -21.47 -14.44
N ALA A 159 -30.60 -21.10 -15.21
CA ALA A 159 -30.98 -19.71 -15.40
C ALA A 159 -31.58 -19.11 -14.12
N ARG A 160 -31.93 -17.82 -14.19
CA ARG A 160 -32.56 -17.08 -13.09
C ARG A 160 -33.75 -17.86 -12.53
N THR A 161 -33.57 -18.43 -11.33
CA THR A 161 -34.56 -19.26 -10.64
C THR A 161 -34.96 -18.61 -9.33
N SER A 162 -36.24 -18.65 -8.95
CA SER A 162 -36.68 -18.18 -7.63
C SER A 162 -36.15 -19.10 -6.53
N ILE A 163 -35.63 -18.54 -5.44
CA ILE A 163 -35.13 -19.29 -4.27
C ILE A 163 -35.96 -19.05 -3.01
N GLY A 164 -37.03 -18.26 -3.10
CA GLY A 164 -37.88 -17.83 -1.99
C GLY A 164 -37.61 -16.39 -1.54
N GLU A 165 -38.52 -15.82 -0.75
CA GLU A 165 -38.41 -14.46 -0.18
C GLU A 165 -38.18 -13.34 -1.23
N GLY A 166 -38.74 -13.51 -2.44
CA GLY A 166 -38.56 -12.57 -3.54
C GLY A 166 -37.15 -12.54 -4.15
N LEU A 167 -36.29 -13.49 -3.77
CA LEU A 167 -34.93 -13.61 -4.27
C LEU A 167 -34.86 -14.60 -5.45
N TYR A 168 -33.99 -14.26 -6.39
CA TYR A 168 -33.68 -15.04 -7.56
C TYR A 168 -32.18 -15.31 -7.61
N LEU A 169 -31.81 -16.51 -8.03
CA LEU A 169 -30.42 -16.92 -8.20
C LEU A 169 -30.20 -17.36 -9.65
N ASP A 170 -29.20 -16.76 -10.28
CA ASP A 170 -28.78 -17.06 -11.64
C ASP A 170 -27.39 -17.71 -11.62
N THR A 171 -27.28 -18.96 -12.08
CA THR A 171 -25.98 -19.66 -12.09
C THR A 171 -25.28 -19.42 -13.42
N THR A 172 -24.18 -18.68 -13.38
CA THR A 172 -23.48 -18.24 -14.60
C THR A 172 -22.49 -19.29 -15.08
N GLN A 173 -21.71 -19.87 -14.16
CA GLN A 173 -20.59 -20.76 -14.48
C GLN A 173 -20.35 -21.78 -13.37
N ILE A 174 -19.98 -23.00 -13.75
CA ILE A 174 -19.50 -24.06 -12.85
C ILE A 174 -18.08 -24.42 -13.28
N ILE A 175 -17.11 -24.34 -12.37
CA ILE A 175 -15.68 -24.41 -12.69
C ILE A 175 -14.98 -25.46 -11.83
N GLY A 176 -14.34 -26.44 -12.45
CA GLY A 176 -13.49 -27.43 -11.80
C GLY A 176 -12.06 -26.91 -11.63
N ARG A 177 -11.60 -26.85 -10.38
CA ARG A 177 -10.24 -26.40 -10.04
C ARG A 177 -9.36 -27.59 -9.67
N PHE A 178 -8.13 -27.60 -10.20
CA PHE A 178 -7.15 -28.67 -9.97
C PHE A 178 -5.73 -28.10 -9.69
N GLY A 179 -4.88 -28.91 -9.05
CA GLY A 179 -3.49 -28.53 -8.72
C GLY A 179 -3.40 -27.22 -7.93
N ALA A 180 -2.64 -26.25 -8.46
CA ALA A 180 -2.51 -24.91 -7.87
C ALA A 180 -3.70 -23.98 -8.20
N MET A 181 -4.94 -24.45 -7.97
CA MET A 181 -6.19 -23.71 -8.24
C MET A 181 -6.38 -23.29 -9.72
N ARG A 182 -5.83 -24.07 -10.65
CA ARG A 182 -5.99 -23.82 -12.09
C ARG A 182 -7.36 -24.31 -12.54
N GLU A 183 -7.95 -23.61 -13.51
CA GLU A 183 -9.16 -24.03 -14.19
C GLU A 183 -8.86 -25.20 -15.12
N GLY A 184 -9.49 -26.36 -14.89
CA GLY A 184 -9.31 -27.55 -15.71
C GLY A 184 -10.52 -27.89 -16.56
N PHE A 185 -11.72 -27.62 -16.05
CA PHE A 185 -12.98 -27.78 -16.74
C PHE A 185 -13.94 -26.67 -16.33
N SER A 186 -14.77 -26.20 -17.25
CA SER A 186 -15.81 -25.22 -16.97
C SER A 186 -17.07 -25.55 -17.75
N HIS A 187 -18.22 -25.39 -17.11
CA HIS A 187 -19.53 -25.46 -17.74
C HIS A 187 -20.19 -24.09 -17.62
N THR A 188 -20.45 -23.45 -18.75
CA THR A 188 -21.12 -22.15 -18.83
C THR A 188 -22.38 -22.29 -19.68
N ARG A 189 -23.37 -21.43 -19.46
CA ARG A 189 -24.60 -21.44 -20.27
C ARG A 189 -24.33 -21.00 -21.72
N GLU A 190 -23.47 -19.99 -21.89
CA GLU A 190 -23.17 -19.39 -23.19
C GLU A 190 -22.28 -20.27 -24.09
N TYR A 191 -21.27 -20.92 -23.51
CA TYR A 191 -20.25 -21.65 -24.27
C TYR A 191 -20.25 -23.16 -23.99
N GLY A 192 -21.20 -23.66 -23.21
CA GLY A 192 -21.29 -25.07 -22.83
C GLY A 192 -20.09 -25.54 -22.01
N LYS A 193 -19.70 -26.81 -22.24
CA LYS A 193 -18.60 -27.50 -21.55
C LYS A 193 -17.27 -27.20 -22.24
N GLN A 194 -16.26 -26.80 -21.47
CA GLN A 194 -14.91 -26.51 -21.95
C GLN A 194 -13.86 -27.13 -21.03
N GLY A 195 -12.74 -27.59 -21.59
CA GLY A 195 -11.62 -28.18 -20.84
C GLY A 195 -11.68 -29.70 -20.73
N ASP A 196 -10.93 -30.25 -19.78
CA ASP A 196 -10.71 -31.70 -19.61
C ASP A 196 -11.33 -32.18 -18.28
N ILE A 197 -12.44 -32.92 -18.37
CA ILE A 197 -13.17 -33.48 -17.20
C ILE A 197 -12.39 -34.61 -16.50
N LYS A 198 -11.35 -35.17 -17.12
CA LYS A 198 -10.56 -36.26 -16.54
C LYS A 198 -9.49 -35.79 -15.55
N LYS A 199 -9.35 -34.47 -15.34
CA LYS A 199 -8.42 -33.92 -14.35
C LYS A 199 -8.85 -34.25 -12.91
N ASN A 200 -7.86 -34.31 -12.02
CA ASN A 200 -8.07 -34.51 -10.59
C ASN A 200 -8.48 -33.18 -9.93
N PHE A 201 -9.77 -32.89 -9.95
CA PHE A 201 -10.34 -31.72 -9.30
C PHE A 201 -10.35 -31.88 -7.78
N PHE A 202 -10.06 -30.80 -7.06
CA PHE A 202 -10.20 -30.78 -5.59
C PHE A 202 -11.36 -29.88 -5.12
N THR A 203 -11.87 -29.03 -6.02
CA THR A 203 -13.06 -28.22 -5.74
C THR A 203 -13.79 -27.84 -7.02
N VAL A 204 -15.12 -27.70 -6.90
CA VAL A 204 -16.01 -27.11 -7.89
C VAL A 204 -16.44 -25.74 -7.40
N GLN A 205 -16.20 -24.74 -8.22
CA GLN A 205 -16.57 -23.35 -7.98
C GLN A 205 -17.79 -23.00 -8.83
N ILE A 206 -18.92 -22.76 -8.18
CA ILE A 206 -20.17 -22.32 -8.79
C ILE A 206 -20.26 -20.80 -8.63
N LYS A 207 -20.32 -20.07 -9.74
CA LYS A 207 -20.52 -18.62 -9.76
C LYS A 207 -22.00 -18.31 -9.93
N VAL A 208 -22.54 -17.54 -9.00
CA VAL A 208 -23.95 -17.18 -8.95
C VAL A 208 -24.13 -15.67 -8.92
N THR A 209 -25.26 -15.19 -9.41
CA THR A 209 -25.72 -13.81 -9.23
C THR A 209 -27.05 -13.88 -8.50
N ILE A 210 -27.11 -13.32 -7.30
CA ILE A 210 -28.36 -13.18 -6.54
C ILE A 210 -29.00 -11.85 -6.96
N SER A 211 -30.32 -11.80 -7.07
CA SER A 211 -31.08 -10.58 -7.36
C SER A 211 -32.47 -10.59 -6.72
N ASN A 212 -33.04 -9.42 -6.43
CA ASN A 212 -34.43 -9.25 -5.97
C ASN A 212 -35.31 -8.53 -7.01
N GLY A 213 -34.88 -8.50 -8.28
CA GLY A 213 -35.52 -7.76 -9.37
C GLY A 213 -35.05 -6.31 -9.53
N THR A 214 -34.59 -5.65 -8.47
CA THR A 214 -34.06 -4.27 -8.52
C THR A 214 -32.54 -4.22 -8.33
N GLU A 215 -32.04 -4.98 -7.38
CA GLU A 215 -30.62 -5.08 -7.03
C GLU A 215 -30.06 -6.45 -7.42
N ALA A 216 -28.78 -6.50 -7.77
CA ALA A 216 -28.06 -7.74 -8.05
C ALA A 216 -26.66 -7.74 -7.43
N LYS A 217 -26.24 -8.89 -6.88
CA LYS A 217 -24.91 -9.10 -6.29
C LYS A 217 -24.34 -10.45 -6.73
N GLY A 218 -23.04 -10.46 -7.03
CA GLY A 218 -22.32 -11.69 -7.34
C GLY A 218 -22.03 -12.50 -6.07
N GLY A 219 -21.97 -13.82 -6.26
CA GLY A 219 -21.56 -14.79 -5.26
C GLY A 219 -20.80 -15.96 -5.88
N THR A 220 -20.08 -16.69 -5.03
CA THR A 220 -19.35 -17.89 -5.38
C THR A 220 -19.54 -18.94 -4.29
N VAL A 221 -19.89 -20.15 -4.70
CA VAL A 221 -19.95 -21.32 -3.82
C VAL A 221 -18.86 -22.29 -4.25
N ASN A 222 -17.96 -22.66 -3.34
CA ASN A 222 -16.94 -23.67 -3.59
C ASN A 222 -17.29 -24.93 -2.82
N ILE A 223 -17.52 -26.03 -3.53
CA ILE A 223 -17.75 -27.36 -2.97
C ILE A 223 -16.44 -28.13 -3.10
N TYR A 224 -15.93 -28.67 -2.01
CA TYR A 224 -14.67 -29.41 -1.97
C TYR A 224 -14.95 -30.92 -1.95
N LYS A 225 -14.01 -31.71 -2.49
CA LYS A 225 -14.12 -33.17 -2.55
C LYS A 225 -14.34 -33.84 -1.19
N ASN A 226 -13.90 -33.19 -0.12
CA ASN A 226 -13.98 -33.67 1.26
C ASN A 226 -15.28 -33.28 1.98
N GLY A 227 -16.33 -32.82 1.28
CA GLY A 227 -17.60 -32.47 1.93
C GLY A 227 -17.68 -31.03 2.47
N LYS A 228 -16.59 -30.27 2.44
CA LYS A 228 -16.57 -28.86 2.87
C LYS A 228 -17.22 -27.97 1.81
N ILE A 229 -17.98 -26.97 2.25
CA ILE A 229 -18.54 -25.96 1.34
C ILE A 229 -18.19 -24.56 1.84
N ARG A 230 -17.73 -23.70 0.93
CA ARG A 230 -17.51 -22.28 1.20
C ARG A 230 -18.45 -21.43 0.36
N PHE A 231 -19.25 -20.62 1.03
CA PHE A 231 -20.13 -19.63 0.44
C PHE A 231 -19.49 -18.25 0.56
N SER A 232 -19.58 -17.47 -0.51
CA SER A 232 -19.13 -16.07 -0.50
C SER A 232 -20.06 -15.26 -1.39
N GLY A 233 -20.61 -14.15 -0.88
CA GLY A 233 -21.58 -13.37 -1.65
C GLY A 233 -21.92 -12.04 -0.99
N GLY A 234 -22.55 -11.15 -1.74
CA GLY A 234 -23.18 -9.94 -1.19
C GLY A 234 -24.63 -10.22 -0.78
N PHE A 235 -25.12 -9.50 0.23
CA PHE A 235 -26.54 -9.49 0.57
C PHE A 235 -27.31 -8.48 -0.28
N ILE A 236 -28.62 -8.66 -0.36
CA ILE A 236 -29.53 -7.83 -1.15
C ILE A 236 -30.75 -7.40 -0.33
N GLY A 237 -31.19 -6.16 -0.46
CA GLY A 237 -32.33 -5.67 0.33
C GLY A 237 -32.08 -5.66 1.84
N THR A 238 -33.16 -5.64 2.62
CA THR A 238 -33.14 -5.46 4.08
C THR A 238 -33.19 -6.78 4.85
N ASN A 239 -33.92 -7.79 4.35
CA ASN A 239 -33.99 -9.10 4.98
C ASN A 239 -32.77 -9.95 4.60
N ILE A 240 -31.69 -9.82 5.36
CA ILE A 240 -30.41 -10.49 5.10
C ILE A 240 -30.21 -11.80 5.88
N ALA A 241 -31.06 -12.06 6.88
CA ALA A 241 -30.88 -13.14 7.85
C ALA A 241 -30.83 -14.52 7.18
N ASN A 242 -31.82 -14.81 6.33
CA ASN A 242 -32.02 -16.15 5.76
C ASN A 242 -31.35 -16.36 4.39
N GLN A 243 -30.78 -15.31 3.77
CA GLN A 243 -30.25 -15.41 2.41
C GLN A 243 -29.18 -16.49 2.22
N PRO A 244 -28.20 -16.67 3.13
CA PRO A 244 -27.21 -17.73 2.97
C PRO A 244 -27.83 -19.12 2.94
N GLU A 245 -28.91 -19.34 3.70
CA GLU A 245 -29.63 -20.60 3.77
C GLU A 245 -30.40 -20.88 2.49
N LEU A 246 -31.12 -19.89 1.97
CA LEU A 246 -31.83 -20.01 0.68
C LEU A 246 -30.86 -20.36 -0.46
N ILE A 247 -29.68 -19.72 -0.47
CA ILE A 247 -28.61 -20.02 -1.43
C ILE A 247 -28.09 -21.44 -1.26
N ARG A 248 -27.80 -21.88 -0.02
CA ARG A 248 -27.32 -23.24 0.25
C ARG A 248 -28.33 -24.28 -0.22
N ARG A 249 -29.58 -24.14 0.20
CA ARG A 249 -30.67 -25.05 -0.18
C ARG A 249 -30.79 -25.16 -1.69
N TYR A 250 -30.74 -24.03 -2.41
CA TYR A 250 -30.76 -24.05 -3.88
C TYR A 250 -29.55 -24.78 -4.46
N ILE A 251 -28.33 -24.45 -4.04
CA ILE A 251 -27.10 -25.02 -4.60
C ILE A 251 -27.02 -26.52 -4.33
N VAL A 252 -27.28 -26.95 -3.10
CA VAL A 252 -27.23 -28.35 -2.69
C VAL A 252 -28.31 -29.14 -3.45
N ASN A 253 -29.56 -28.65 -3.48
CA ASN A 253 -30.65 -29.35 -4.17
C ASN A 253 -30.47 -29.46 -5.68
N THR A 254 -29.83 -28.47 -6.30
CA THR A 254 -29.70 -28.42 -7.77
C THR A 254 -28.49 -29.19 -8.27
N TYR A 255 -27.37 -29.11 -7.54
CA TYR A 255 -26.06 -29.51 -8.06
C TYR A 255 -25.43 -30.71 -7.36
N THR A 256 -25.95 -31.15 -6.22
CA THR A 256 -25.42 -32.29 -5.44
C THR A 256 -26.46 -33.41 -5.29
N GLU A 257 -26.12 -34.50 -4.59
CA GLU A 257 -27.03 -35.61 -4.31
C GLU A 257 -27.85 -35.40 -3.02
N LYS A 258 -27.83 -34.17 -2.48
CA LYS A 258 -28.59 -33.73 -1.30
C LYS A 258 -28.18 -34.45 -0.02
N GLU A 259 -26.89 -34.75 0.09
CA GLU A 259 -26.31 -35.40 1.24
C GLU A 259 -26.57 -34.58 2.51
N ALA A 260 -27.04 -35.23 3.58
CA ALA A 260 -27.53 -34.55 4.79
C ALA A 260 -26.48 -33.62 5.44
N TYR A 261 -25.21 -34.04 5.43
CA TYR A 261 -24.10 -33.27 6.00
C TYR A 261 -23.84 -31.93 5.29
N LEU A 262 -24.35 -31.72 4.07
CA LEU A 262 -24.24 -30.43 3.37
C LEU A 262 -25.15 -29.34 3.97
N TYR A 263 -26.09 -29.73 4.83
CA TYR A 263 -27.02 -28.86 5.55
C TYR A 263 -26.58 -28.52 6.99
N ASN A 264 -25.37 -28.90 7.38
CA ASN A 264 -24.80 -28.53 8.67
C ASN A 264 -24.68 -27.00 8.84
N PRO A 265 -24.78 -26.47 10.07
CA PRO A 265 -24.81 -25.02 10.33
C PRO A 265 -23.65 -24.24 9.70
N PHE A 266 -23.92 -22.97 9.39
CA PHE A 266 -22.89 -22.07 8.88
C PHE A 266 -21.95 -21.58 9.98
N GLU A 267 -20.68 -21.54 9.63
CA GLU A 267 -19.67 -20.76 10.35
C GLU A 267 -19.26 -19.54 9.53
N TYR A 268 -19.58 -18.35 10.04
CA TYR A 268 -19.23 -17.09 9.39
C TYR A 268 -17.85 -16.60 9.83
N ASN A 269 -17.08 -16.07 8.88
CA ASN A 269 -15.79 -15.44 9.16
C ASN A 269 -15.95 -13.92 9.30
N ASN A 270 -16.39 -13.48 10.49
CA ASN A 270 -16.59 -12.08 10.92
C ASN A 270 -17.30 -11.19 9.90
N LEU A 271 -18.61 -11.02 10.07
CA LEU A 271 -19.40 -10.16 9.21
C LEU A 271 -19.29 -8.69 9.62
N SER A 272 -19.42 -7.80 8.65
CA SER A 272 -19.41 -6.35 8.89
C SER A 272 -20.42 -5.65 7.99
N GLY A 273 -20.98 -4.55 8.46
CA GLY A 273 -21.89 -3.71 7.70
C GLY A 273 -21.67 -2.23 8.02
N GLN A 274 -22.26 -1.34 7.25
CA GLN A 274 -22.19 0.09 7.50
C GLN A 274 -23.51 0.77 7.17
N PHE A 275 -23.79 1.88 7.84
CA PHE A 275 -24.91 2.76 7.55
C PHE A 275 -24.56 4.19 7.93
N ARG A 276 -25.44 5.13 7.61
CA ARG A 276 -25.27 6.56 7.89
C ARG A 276 -26.54 7.13 8.49
N PHE A 277 -26.43 8.27 9.14
CA PHE A 277 -27.57 9.08 9.51
C PHE A 277 -27.42 10.50 8.95
N ASN A 278 -28.48 11.29 8.99
CA ASN A 278 -28.56 12.66 8.45
C ASN A 278 -27.95 13.73 9.38
N GLY A 279 -26.78 13.44 9.94
CA GLY A 279 -26.10 14.33 10.85
C GLY A 279 -24.65 13.95 11.09
N ASN A 280 -23.99 14.72 11.95
CA ASN A 280 -22.61 14.52 12.36
C ASN A 280 -22.52 14.38 13.89
N PHE A 281 -21.46 13.75 14.38
CA PHE A 281 -21.14 13.78 15.80
C PHE A 281 -20.31 15.05 16.09
N LYS A 282 -20.73 15.85 17.08
CA LYS A 282 -20.15 17.20 17.30
C LYS A 282 -18.67 17.20 17.71
N ALA A 283 -18.29 16.30 18.62
CA ALA A 283 -16.91 16.22 19.11
C ALA A 283 -16.62 14.82 19.68
N LEU A 284 -16.07 13.92 18.85
CA LEU A 284 -15.79 12.53 19.25
C LEU A 284 -14.94 12.42 20.52
N SER A 285 -14.00 13.34 20.75
CA SER A 285 -13.19 13.39 21.98
C SER A 285 -14.01 13.69 23.23
N SER A 286 -15.00 14.59 23.13
CA SER A 286 -15.91 14.93 24.23
C SER A 286 -16.84 13.76 24.51
N ILE A 287 -17.40 13.16 23.45
CA ILE A 287 -18.28 12.00 23.54
C ILE A 287 -17.56 10.82 24.20
N ALA A 288 -16.30 10.55 23.83
CA ALA A 288 -15.50 9.51 24.47
C ALA A 288 -15.29 9.74 25.97
N GLY A 289 -15.19 11.00 26.42
CA GLY A 289 -15.14 11.35 27.84
C GLY A 289 -16.44 11.04 28.61
N LYS A 290 -17.57 10.93 27.92
CA LYS A 290 -18.89 10.61 28.49
C LYS A 290 -19.15 9.11 28.64
N SER A 291 -18.12 8.26 28.61
CA SER A 291 -18.29 6.79 28.69
C SER A 291 -19.12 6.33 29.90
N ARG A 292 -19.07 7.03 31.04
CA ARG A 292 -19.88 6.71 32.23
C ARG A 292 -21.37 7.01 32.03
N MET A 293 -21.69 8.09 31.30
CA MET A 293 -23.08 8.51 31.03
C MET A 293 -23.81 7.47 30.18
N TYR A 294 -23.13 6.91 29.18
CA TYR A 294 -23.73 5.91 28.29
C TYR A 294 -23.64 4.47 28.84
N ALA A 295 -22.93 4.25 29.95
CA ALA A 295 -22.75 2.93 30.53
C ALA A 295 -24.07 2.32 31.03
N SER A 296 -24.95 3.14 31.62
CA SER A 296 -26.28 2.71 32.10
C SER A 296 -27.20 2.23 30.97
N SER A 297 -26.97 2.69 29.73
CA SER A 297 -27.73 2.25 28.55
C SER A 297 -27.15 0.99 27.89
N GLY A 298 -26.02 0.47 28.37
CA GLY A 298 -25.37 -0.74 27.83
C GLY A 298 -24.10 -0.50 27.00
N VAL A 299 -23.52 0.71 27.03
CA VAL A 299 -22.20 0.97 26.42
C VAL A 299 -21.10 0.47 27.35
N THR A 300 -20.33 -0.52 26.90
CA THR A 300 -19.22 -1.09 27.67
C THR A 300 -17.86 -0.50 27.29
N LYS A 301 -17.77 0.14 26.11
CA LYS A 301 -16.56 0.81 25.66
C LYS A 301 -16.92 2.00 24.79
N LEU A 302 -16.30 3.14 25.06
CA LEU A 302 -16.39 4.35 24.25
C LEU A 302 -15.01 5.00 24.19
N SER A 303 -14.29 4.84 23.08
CA SER A 303 -12.86 5.17 22.99
C SER A 303 -12.54 5.85 21.68
N TYR A 304 -11.88 7.01 21.73
CA TYR A 304 -11.45 7.75 20.55
C TYR A 304 -9.97 8.15 20.67
N GLU A 305 -9.16 7.70 19.71
CA GLU A 305 -7.74 8.03 19.63
C GLU A 305 -7.42 8.59 18.23
N PRO A 306 -7.59 9.91 18.00
CA PRO A 306 -7.45 10.53 16.67
C PRO A 306 -6.06 10.35 16.05
N GLU A 307 -5.02 10.16 16.88
CA GLU A 307 -3.65 9.88 16.44
C GLU A 307 -3.47 8.46 15.85
N LEU A 308 -4.35 7.52 16.19
CA LEU A 308 -4.32 6.14 15.70
C LEU A 308 -5.36 5.91 14.61
N SER A 309 -6.57 6.46 14.77
CA SER A 309 -7.70 6.20 13.90
C SER A 309 -8.68 7.38 13.92
N PRO A 310 -9.26 7.78 12.76
CA PRO A 310 -10.30 8.81 12.71
C PRO A 310 -11.66 8.32 13.23
N PHE A 311 -11.76 7.07 13.71
CA PHE A 311 -12.99 6.48 14.20
C PHE A 311 -12.99 6.39 15.73
N MET A 312 -14.15 6.65 16.32
CA MET A 312 -14.46 6.32 17.70
C MET A 312 -14.93 4.85 17.78
N TYR A 313 -14.28 4.06 18.62
CA TYR A 313 -14.61 2.66 18.88
C TYR A 313 -15.66 2.57 19.98
N VAL A 314 -16.79 1.93 19.67
CA VAL A 314 -17.93 1.78 20.58
C VAL A 314 -18.24 0.31 20.75
N ASN A 315 -18.37 -0.16 21.99
CA ASN A 315 -18.99 -1.45 22.28
C ASN A 315 -20.31 -1.20 22.98
N TYR A 316 -21.40 -1.68 22.40
CA TYR A 316 -22.76 -1.44 22.90
C TYR A 316 -23.59 -2.72 22.76
N LYS A 317 -24.22 -3.16 23.85
CA LYS A 317 -25.02 -4.40 23.93
C LYS A 317 -24.33 -5.64 23.32
N GLY A 318 -23.02 -5.78 23.56
CA GLY A 318 -22.23 -6.91 23.03
C GLY A 318 -21.77 -6.77 21.57
N HIS A 319 -22.24 -5.74 20.85
CA HIS A 319 -21.83 -5.45 19.48
C HIS A 319 -20.71 -4.41 19.43
N LYS A 320 -19.90 -4.45 18.35
CA LYS A 320 -18.74 -3.57 18.17
C LYS A 320 -18.95 -2.66 16.98
N TYR A 321 -18.77 -1.37 17.20
CA TYR A 321 -18.98 -0.32 16.21
C TYR A 321 -17.80 0.61 16.06
N ASN A 322 -17.64 1.17 14.86
CA ASN A 322 -16.75 2.28 14.57
C ASN A 322 -17.58 3.46 14.08
N PHE A 323 -17.56 4.57 14.81
CA PHE A 323 -18.27 5.80 14.46
C PHE A 323 -17.29 6.81 13.88
N SER A 324 -17.62 7.40 12.73
CA SER A 324 -16.89 8.54 12.17
C SER A 324 -17.60 9.84 12.53
N GLU A 325 -16.85 10.94 12.63
CA GLU A 325 -17.40 12.28 12.88
C GLU A 325 -18.50 12.68 11.88
N SER A 326 -18.37 12.29 10.61
CA SER A 326 -19.32 12.57 9.53
C SER A 326 -20.60 11.70 9.53
N GLY A 327 -20.93 11.05 10.65
CA GLY A 327 -22.14 10.23 10.78
C GLY A 327 -22.14 8.86 10.08
N ASN A 328 -21.00 8.38 9.59
CA ASN A 328 -20.85 7.01 9.10
C ASN A 328 -20.59 6.04 10.26
N VAL A 329 -21.38 4.98 10.32
CA VAL A 329 -21.38 3.99 11.38
C VAL A 329 -21.09 2.62 10.79
N GLN A 330 -20.05 1.96 11.29
CA GLN A 330 -19.68 0.62 10.87
C GLN A 330 -19.92 -0.39 11.99
N ILE A 331 -20.61 -1.49 11.67
CA ILE A 331 -20.77 -2.67 12.51
C ILE A 331 -19.61 -3.62 12.19
N SER A 332 -18.94 -4.13 13.21
CA SER A 332 -17.74 -4.96 13.06
C SER A 332 -17.86 -6.28 13.83
N GLY A 333 -17.48 -7.37 13.16
CA GLY A 333 -17.36 -8.69 13.79
C GLY A 333 -18.68 -9.30 14.23
N SER A 334 -19.76 -9.09 13.46
CA SER A 334 -21.04 -9.76 13.73
C SER A 334 -20.91 -11.28 13.48
N PRO A 335 -21.40 -12.14 14.39
CA PRO A 335 -21.28 -13.58 14.25
C PRO A 335 -22.26 -14.17 13.22
N SER A 336 -23.43 -13.56 13.03
CA SER A 336 -24.40 -13.96 12.00
C SER A 336 -25.03 -12.74 11.29
N PRO A 337 -25.72 -12.95 10.15
CA PRO A 337 -26.45 -11.88 9.49
C PRO A 337 -27.65 -11.37 10.32
N ALA A 338 -28.29 -12.26 11.10
CA ALA A 338 -29.36 -11.88 12.02
C ALA A 338 -28.83 -10.96 13.14
N ASP A 339 -27.70 -11.33 13.74
CA ASP A 339 -27.03 -10.48 14.75
C ASP A 339 -26.60 -9.13 14.18
N MET A 340 -26.31 -9.05 12.87
CA MET A 340 -25.97 -7.78 12.23
C MET A 340 -27.18 -6.85 12.13
N LEU A 341 -28.37 -7.40 11.89
CA LEU A 341 -29.62 -6.63 11.89
C LEU A 341 -29.96 -6.13 13.29
N VAL A 342 -29.79 -6.97 14.32
CA VAL A 342 -29.93 -6.56 15.71
C VAL A 342 -28.94 -5.44 16.05
N ALA A 343 -27.66 -5.62 15.69
CA ALA A 343 -26.63 -4.61 15.91
C ALA A 343 -26.94 -3.28 15.20
N TYR A 344 -27.55 -3.32 14.02
CA TYR A 344 -27.98 -2.12 13.29
C TYR A 344 -29.08 -1.37 14.04
N ASN A 345 -30.12 -2.07 14.51
CA ASN A 345 -31.21 -1.48 15.28
C ASN A 345 -30.72 -0.92 16.63
N ASP A 346 -29.85 -1.64 17.31
CA ASP A 346 -29.23 -1.18 18.55
C ASP A 346 -28.38 0.07 18.35
N ALA A 347 -27.61 0.14 17.25
CA ALA A 347 -26.85 1.34 16.94
C ALA A 347 -27.75 2.54 16.65
N ILE A 348 -28.89 2.34 15.97
CA ILE A 348 -29.90 3.40 15.78
C ILE A 348 -30.39 3.91 17.13
N ALA A 349 -30.76 3.02 18.05
CA ALA A 349 -31.22 3.41 19.38
C ALA A 349 -30.16 4.22 20.15
N LEU A 350 -28.89 3.80 20.08
CA LEU A 350 -27.79 4.53 20.71
C LEU A 350 -27.61 5.93 20.10
N ILE A 351 -27.69 6.07 18.77
CA ILE A 351 -27.52 7.36 18.10
C ILE A 351 -28.71 8.30 18.40
N LYS A 352 -29.94 7.76 18.48
CA LYS A 352 -31.10 8.51 18.98
C LYS A 352 -30.86 9.06 20.39
N LEU A 353 -30.34 8.21 21.30
CA LEU A 353 -29.98 8.63 22.65
C LEU A 353 -28.87 9.71 22.65
N MET A 354 -27.84 9.55 21.83
CA MET A 354 -26.78 10.55 21.68
C MET A 354 -27.31 11.89 21.14
N ASN A 355 -28.33 11.85 20.28
CA ASN A 355 -29.01 13.04 19.78
C ASN A 355 -29.78 13.76 20.89
N THR A 356 -30.55 13.03 21.72
CA THR A 356 -31.24 13.60 22.88
C THR A 356 -30.26 14.25 23.87
N ASN A 357 -29.06 13.68 24.03
CA ASN A 357 -28.00 14.23 24.89
C ASN A 357 -27.18 15.35 24.24
N GLY A 358 -27.57 15.80 23.04
CA GLY A 358 -26.93 16.91 22.32
C GLY A 358 -25.57 16.58 21.69
N ASP A 359 -25.18 15.31 21.59
CA ASP A 359 -23.91 14.85 21.01
C ASP A 359 -23.95 14.69 19.48
N VAL A 360 -25.15 14.75 18.90
CA VAL A 360 -25.39 14.73 17.45
C VAL A 360 -25.86 16.11 16.98
N GLU A 361 -25.44 16.48 15.78
CA GLU A 361 -25.92 17.65 15.04
C GLU A 361 -26.59 17.19 13.75
N ILE A 362 -27.88 17.51 13.60
CA ILE A 362 -28.66 17.14 12.42
C ILE A 362 -28.43 18.18 11.33
N THR A 363 -27.86 17.74 10.20
CA THR A 363 -27.46 18.64 9.10
C THR A 363 -28.50 18.69 7.98
N GLY A 364 -29.56 17.87 8.07
CA GLY A 364 -30.68 17.84 7.11
C GLY A 364 -30.37 17.25 5.74
N GLN A 365 -29.13 16.85 5.48
CA GLN A 365 -28.73 16.13 4.27
C GLN A 365 -27.81 14.96 4.64
N VAL A 366 -28.21 13.74 4.29
CA VAL A 366 -27.28 12.60 4.27
C VAL A 366 -26.20 12.97 3.24
N PRO A 367 -24.91 13.05 3.62
CA PRO A 367 -23.88 13.56 2.71
C PRO A 367 -23.87 12.79 1.39
N LYS A 368 -24.22 13.50 0.30
CA LYS A 368 -24.00 13.03 -1.08
C LYS A 368 -22.50 13.08 -1.34
N GLU A 369 -21.88 11.91 -1.21
CA GLU A 369 -20.49 11.63 -1.60
C GLU A 369 -19.40 12.36 -0.78
N LEU A 370 -18.25 11.68 -0.62
CA LEU A 370 -16.99 12.40 -0.65
C LEU A 370 -16.88 12.94 -2.08
N THR A 371 -17.08 14.25 -2.27
CA THR A 371 -16.86 14.88 -3.58
C THR A 371 -15.48 14.48 -4.08
N LYS A 372 -15.47 13.62 -5.12
CA LYS A 372 -14.26 13.29 -5.87
C LYS A 372 -13.78 14.60 -6.48
N GLY A 373 -12.84 15.27 -5.83
CA GLY A 373 -11.95 16.17 -6.52
C GLY A 373 -11.35 15.38 -7.67
N ALA A 374 -11.72 15.73 -8.91
CA ALA A 374 -11.25 15.06 -10.10
C ALA A 374 -9.73 14.86 -9.99
N PRO A 375 -9.22 13.63 -10.12
CA PRO A 375 -7.79 13.40 -10.00
C PRO A 375 -7.10 14.20 -11.11
N LYS A 376 -6.34 15.25 -10.74
CA LYS A 376 -5.34 15.84 -11.64
C LYS A 376 -4.53 14.68 -12.20
N LYS A 377 -4.65 14.50 -13.52
CA LYS A 377 -4.04 13.44 -14.31
C LYS A 377 -2.59 13.29 -13.87
N ARG A 378 -2.26 12.17 -13.24
CA ARG A 378 -0.87 11.72 -13.17
C ARG A 378 -0.44 11.54 -14.62
N GLY A 379 0.62 12.25 -15.01
CA GLY A 379 1.16 12.21 -16.37
C GLY A 379 1.39 10.78 -16.86
N PRO A 380 1.35 10.55 -18.19
CA PRO A 380 1.39 9.23 -18.77
C PRO A 380 2.67 8.49 -18.33
N LYS A 381 2.49 7.34 -17.67
CA LYS A 381 3.53 6.31 -17.69
C LYS A 381 3.79 5.99 -19.16
N LYS A 382 5.04 6.14 -19.61
CA LYS A 382 5.53 5.65 -20.91
C LYS A 382 5.02 4.22 -21.11
N LYS A 383 3.99 4.07 -21.94
CA LYS A 383 3.63 2.80 -22.57
C LYS A 383 4.74 2.54 -23.59
N ILE A 384 5.49 1.47 -23.37
CA ILE A 384 6.21 0.80 -24.45
C ILE A 384 5.16 0.38 -25.47
N GLY A 385 5.47 0.60 -26.75
CA GLY A 385 4.55 0.83 -27.84
C GLY A 385 3.59 -0.32 -28.22
N PRO A 386 2.83 -0.13 -29.31
CA PRO A 386 1.67 -0.94 -29.64
C PRO A 386 2.05 -2.41 -29.87
N ARG A 387 1.36 -3.31 -29.18
CA ARG A 387 1.26 -4.70 -29.66
C ARG A 387 0.36 -4.69 -30.89
N THR A 388 0.96 -5.02 -32.02
CA THR A 388 0.25 -5.34 -33.26
C THR A 388 -0.65 -6.57 -33.08
N PRO A 389 -1.72 -6.69 -33.89
CA PRO A 389 -2.82 -7.63 -33.66
C PRO A 389 -2.37 -9.07 -33.91
N VAL A 390 -2.74 -9.97 -33.00
CA VAL A 390 -2.65 -11.41 -33.23
C VAL A 390 -3.77 -11.79 -34.20
N LYS A 391 -3.44 -11.91 -35.49
CA LYS A 391 -4.27 -12.60 -36.48
C LYS A 391 -4.36 -14.07 -36.07
N LYS A 392 -5.59 -14.54 -35.85
CA LYS A 392 -5.92 -15.97 -35.81
C LYS A 392 -5.55 -16.56 -37.17
N THR A 393 -4.65 -17.53 -37.19
CA THR A 393 -4.56 -18.50 -38.28
C THR A 393 -4.52 -19.89 -37.68
N LYS A 394 -5.63 -20.60 -37.86
CA LYS A 394 -5.66 -22.06 -37.90
C LYS A 394 -4.65 -22.49 -38.96
N THR A 395 -3.66 -23.30 -38.62
CA THR A 395 -2.97 -24.13 -39.62
C THR A 395 -2.23 -25.26 -38.92
N GLU A 396 -2.54 -26.46 -39.36
CA GLU A 396 -1.89 -27.74 -39.03
C GLU A 396 -0.36 -27.71 -39.26
N PRO A 397 0.40 -28.66 -38.69
CA PRO A 397 1.86 -28.61 -38.73
C PRO A 397 2.41 -28.98 -40.11
N LYS A 398 2.97 -28.00 -40.83
CA LYS A 398 3.82 -28.26 -42.00
C LYS A 398 5.22 -28.71 -41.58
N LYS A 399 5.66 -29.87 -42.07
CA LYS A 399 7.00 -30.46 -41.90
C LYS A 399 8.10 -29.45 -42.29
N LYS A 400 9.12 -29.28 -41.45
CA LYS A 400 10.31 -28.45 -41.72
C LYS A 400 11.09 -29.02 -42.91
N ARG A 401 11.23 -28.27 -44.01
CA ARG A 401 12.17 -28.59 -45.11
C ARG A 401 13.62 -28.43 -44.62
N ASN A 402 14.48 -29.42 -44.89
CA ASN A 402 15.87 -29.46 -44.44
C ASN A 402 16.73 -28.45 -45.23
N SER A 403 17.52 -27.61 -44.56
CA SER A 403 18.28 -26.49 -45.16
C SER A 403 19.42 -26.91 -46.11
N VAL A 404 19.77 -28.20 -46.15
CA VAL A 404 20.87 -28.75 -46.96
C VAL A 404 20.55 -28.73 -48.45
N PHE A 405 19.29 -28.81 -48.85
CA PHE A 405 18.86 -28.86 -50.26
C PHE A 405 19.08 -27.54 -51.02
N ASN A 406 19.36 -26.43 -50.32
CA ASN A 406 19.61 -25.12 -50.92
C ASN A 406 21.11 -24.79 -51.08
N ILE A 407 22.02 -25.67 -50.68
CA ILE A 407 23.46 -25.45 -50.83
C ILE A 407 23.85 -25.64 -52.30
N GLN A 408 24.44 -24.62 -52.92
CA GLN A 408 24.94 -24.68 -54.29
C GLN A 408 26.47 -24.64 -54.34
N ILE A 409 27.06 -25.49 -55.16
CA ILE A 409 28.48 -25.51 -55.51
C ILE A 409 28.54 -25.17 -57.01
N ASN A 410 29.15 -24.04 -57.37
CA ASN A 410 29.23 -23.54 -58.76
C ASN A 410 27.86 -23.49 -59.49
N GLY A 411 26.80 -23.10 -58.78
CA GLY A 411 25.44 -22.99 -59.35
C GLY A 411 24.64 -24.30 -59.39
N ILE A 412 25.27 -25.45 -59.08
CA ILE A 412 24.61 -26.76 -59.02
C ILE A 412 24.32 -27.12 -57.56
N GLN A 413 23.14 -27.71 -57.28
CA GLN A 413 22.79 -28.17 -55.94
C GLN A 413 23.78 -29.24 -55.44
N CYS A 414 24.32 -29.05 -54.24
CA CYS A 414 25.37 -29.92 -53.70
C CYS A 414 24.95 -31.39 -53.61
N MET A 415 23.68 -31.67 -53.33
CA MET A 415 23.13 -33.03 -53.28
C MET A 415 23.13 -33.76 -54.63
N ARG A 416 23.38 -33.06 -55.76
CA ARG A 416 23.43 -33.67 -57.09
C ARG A 416 24.78 -34.30 -57.45
N PHE A 417 25.88 -33.91 -56.80
CA PHE A 417 27.20 -34.52 -57.04
C PHE A 417 27.30 -35.92 -56.42
N SER A 418 28.12 -36.83 -56.93
CA SER A 418 28.36 -38.12 -56.25
C SER A 418 29.10 -37.91 -54.92
N LYS A 419 29.05 -38.89 -54.01
CA LYS A 419 29.77 -38.80 -52.73
C LYS A 419 31.29 -38.70 -52.95
N GLU A 420 31.82 -39.43 -53.92
CA GLU A 420 33.23 -39.40 -54.32
C GLU A 420 33.65 -38.03 -54.86
N GLN A 421 32.84 -37.45 -55.74
CA GLN A 421 33.06 -36.09 -56.28
C GLN A 421 33.09 -35.04 -55.16
N LEU A 422 32.21 -35.16 -54.16
CA LEU A 422 32.20 -34.27 -53.01
C LEU A 422 33.41 -34.49 -52.09
N THR A 423 33.85 -35.73 -51.89
CA THR A 423 35.06 -36.00 -51.09
C THR A 423 36.33 -35.47 -51.75
N ASP A 424 36.47 -35.62 -53.06
CA ASP A 424 37.63 -35.11 -53.80
C ASP A 424 37.63 -33.58 -53.89
N LEU A 425 36.45 -32.99 -54.10
CA LEU A 425 36.28 -31.55 -54.03
C LEU A 425 36.65 -31.02 -52.64
N ALA A 426 36.23 -31.70 -51.57
CA ALA A 426 36.54 -31.29 -50.22
C ALA A 426 38.04 -31.44 -49.87
N LYS A 427 38.71 -32.47 -50.40
CA LYS A 427 40.18 -32.60 -50.32
C LYS A 427 40.90 -31.48 -51.06
N LYS A 428 40.50 -31.17 -52.32
CA LYS A 428 41.04 -30.03 -53.09
C LYS A 428 40.83 -28.69 -52.41
N LEU A 429 39.73 -28.53 -51.65
CA LEU A 429 39.41 -27.32 -50.90
C LEU A 429 40.01 -27.29 -49.48
N GLY A 430 40.79 -28.29 -49.07
CA GLY A 430 41.47 -28.31 -47.77
C GLY A 430 40.55 -28.52 -46.56
N VAL A 431 39.41 -29.22 -46.74
CA VAL A 431 38.49 -29.56 -45.64
C VAL A 431 39.06 -30.71 -44.80
N VAL A 432 39.46 -30.42 -43.56
CA VAL A 432 40.05 -31.40 -42.64
C VAL A 432 38.96 -32.25 -41.95
N GLY A 433 39.26 -33.53 -41.66
CA GLY A 433 38.40 -34.43 -40.88
C GLY A 433 37.26 -35.06 -41.68
N ILE A 434 37.54 -35.50 -42.91
CA ILE A 434 36.62 -36.28 -43.76
C ILE A 434 37.05 -37.74 -43.72
N THR A 435 36.15 -38.62 -43.29
CA THR A 435 36.32 -40.07 -43.33
C THR A 435 35.41 -40.69 -44.41
N LYS A 436 35.66 -41.94 -44.81
CA LYS A 436 34.79 -42.68 -45.75
C LYS A 436 33.33 -42.78 -45.24
N SER A 437 33.11 -42.73 -43.93
CA SER A 437 31.79 -42.76 -43.29
C SER A 437 31.05 -41.41 -43.27
N THR A 438 31.68 -40.30 -43.71
CA THR A 438 31.01 -38.99 -43.72
C THR A 438 29.81 -38.99 -44.67
N LYS A 439 28.64 -38.56 -44.18
CA LYS A 439 27.42 -38.49 -44.99
C LYS A 439 27.49 -37.34 -46.01
N LYS A 440 26.75 -37.49 -47.12
CA LYS A 440 26.72 -36.54 -48.23
C LYS A 440 26.26 -35.15 -47.79
N GLU A 441 25.30 -35.09 -46.87
CA GLU A 441 24.77 -33.86 -46.30
C GLU A 441 25.83 -33.10 -45.50
N ASP A 442 26.65 -33.82 -44.73
CA ASP A 442 27.68 -33.23 -43.89
C ASP A 442 28.91 -32.83 -44.72
N LEU A 443 29.23 -33.58 -45.78
CA LEU A 443 30.17 -33.15 -46.82
C LEU A 443 29.72 -31.83 -47.46
N CYS A 444 28.46 -31.73 -47.87
CA CYS A 444 27.88 -30.52 -48.43
C CYS A 444 27.97 -29.32 -47.49
N LYS A 445 27.67 -29.51 -46.19
CA LYS A 445 27.83 -28.44 -45.19
C LYS A 445 29.30 -28.04 -45.03
N LYS A 446 30.22 -29.00 -44.90
CA LYS A 446 31.65 -28.72 -44.71
C LYS A 446 32.23 -27.99 -45.93
N ILE A 447 31.94 -28.43 -47.14
CA ILE A 447 32.34 -27.76 -48.39
C ILE A 447 31.74 -26.36 -48.46
N ASN A 448 30.45 -26.20 -48.18
CA ASN A 448 29.78 -24.90 -48.17
C ASN A 448 30.42 -23.92 -47.17
N THR A 449 30.86 -24.41 -46.01
CA THR A 449 31.56 -23.54 -45.06
C THR A 449 32.88 -23.04 -45.64
N VAL A 450 33.64 -23.84 -46.39
CA VAL A 450 34.90 -23.37 -47.00
C VAL A 450 34.66 -22.46 -48.20
N VAL A 451 33.74 -22.82 -49.09
CA VAL A 451 33.40 -22.04 -50.30
C VAL A 451 32.82 -20.67 -49.94
N ASN A 452 32.02 -20.56 -48.88
CA ASN A 452 31.45 -19.28 -48.43
C ASN A 452 32.25 -18.56 -47.33
N LYS A 453 33.29 -19.18 -46.74
CA LYS A 453 34.15 -18.54 -45.73
C LYS A 453 34.97 -17.37 -46.29
N ASN A 454 35.23 -17.29 -47.60
CA ASN A 454 36.02 -16.19 -48.17
C ASN A 454 35.18 -15.13 -48.87
N SER A 455 33.91 -14.97 -48.46
CA SER A 455 33.06 -13.93 -49.03
C SER A 455 32.14 -13.24 -48.04
N ALA A 456 32.01 -11.92 -48.18
CA ALA A 456 31.04 -11.09 -47.48
C ALA A 456 30.24 -10.28 -48.51
N THR A 457 29.05 -9.81 -48.16
CA THR A 457 28.23 -9.00 -49.07
C THR A 457 27.95 -7.64 -48.43
N ILE A 458 28.15 -6.57 -49.20
CA ILE A 458 27.82 -5.21 -48.81
C ILE A 458 26.77 -4.63 -49.75
N LYS A 459 25.98 -3.65 -49.28
CA LYS A 459 25.04 -2.91 -50.13
C LYS A 459 25.73 -1.65 -50.65
N ASN A 460 25.89 -1.54 -51.98
CA ASN A 460 26.41 -0.35 -52.64
C ASN A 460 25.46 0.06 -53.76
N LYS A 461 25.04 1.34 -53.79
CA LYS A 461 24.03 1.88 -54.73
C LYS A 461 22.78 0.99 -54.88
N GLY A 462 22.23 0.50 -53.76
CA GLY A 462 21.04 -0.35 -53.74
C GLY A 462 21.25 -1.81 -54.20
N LYS A 463 22.43 -2.18 -54.71
CA LYS A 463 22.76 -3.56 -55.14
C LYS A 463 23.66 -4.26 -54.12
N ASN A 464 23.48 -5.57 -53.99
CA ASN A 464 24.33 -6.43 -53.17
C ASN A 464 25.63 -6.75 -53.92
N VAL A 465 26.77 -6.27 -53.41
CA VAL A 465 28.10 -6.50 -53.97
C VAL A 465 28.83 -7.53 -53.11
N LYS A 466 29.23 -8.65 -53.72
CA LYS A 466 29.98 -9.72 -53.06
C LYS A 466 31.48 -9.39 -53.04
N LEU A 467 32.05 -9.27 -51.86
CA LEU A 467 33.49 -9.18 -51.60
C LEU A 467 34.04 -10.61 -51.60
N SER A 468 34.93 -10.97 -52.52
CA SER A 468 35.45 -12.36 -52.62
C SER A 468 36.86 -12.41 -53.21
N GLY A 469 37.52 -13.56 -53.16
CA GLY A 469 38.92 -13.69 -53.57
C GLY A 469 39.89 -13.20 -52.49
N ALA A 470 41.18 -13.17 -52.80
CA ALA A 470 42.22 -12.72 -51.88
C ALA A 470 43.37 -12.06 -52.63
N ASN A 471 44.12 -11.18 -51.96
CA ASN A 471 45.31 -10.53 -52.48
C ASN A 471 45.07 -9.85 -53.85
N LYS A 472 45.89 -10.17 -54.86
CA LYS A 472 45.82 -9.59 -56.22
C LYS A 472 44.51 -9.95 -56.95
N ASP A 473 43.83 -11.01 -56.52
CA ASP A 473 42.55 -11.47 -57.08
C ASP A 473 41.36 -11.14 -56.18
N PHE A 474 41.52 -10.23 -55.21
CA PHE A 474 40.39 -9.71 -54.46
C PHE A 474 39.42 -8.97 -55.38
N LYS A 475 38.13 -9.34 -55.33
CA LYS A 475 37.06 -8.88 -56.21
C LYS A 475 35.95 -8.18 -55.42
N LEU A 476 35.43 -7.11 -56.02
CA LEU A 476 34.23 -6.39 -55.61
C LEU A 476 33.12 -6.69 -56.62
N GLY A 477 32.24 -7.63 -56.30
CA GLY A 477 31.28 -8.19 -57.24
C GLY A 477 31.98 -9.12 -58.24
N LYS A 478 31.87 -8.83 -59.53
CA LYS A 478 32.50 -9.62 -60.61
C LYS A 478 33.90 -9.12 -61.00
N THR A 479 34.25 -7.89 -60.66
CA THR A 479 35.49 -7.22 -61.11
C THR A 479 36.59 -7.24 -60.04
N LYS A 480 37.86 -7.26 -60.46
CA LYS A 480 39.02 -7.16 -59.55
C LYS A 480 39.02 -5.80 -58.87
N CYS A 481 39.41 -5.75 -57.59
CA CYS A 481 39.32 -4.53 -56.77
C CYS A 481 40.17 -3.38 -57.35
N LYS A 482 41.37 -3.67 -57.88
CA LYS A 482 42.23 -2.66 -58.50
C LYS A 482 41.59 -1.96 -59.70
N THR A 483 40.81 -2.71 -60.48
CA THR A 483 40.11 -2.25 -61.68
C THR A 483 38.65 -1.88 -61.38
N TYR A 484 38.26 -1.81 -60.10
CA TYR A 484 36.90 -1.50 -59.70
C TYR A 484 36.68 0.01 -59.72
N GLY A 485 35.95 0.49 -60.71
CA GLY A 485 35.48 1.88 -60.81
C GLY A 485 36.58 2.93 -60.62
N THR A 486 36.19 4.10 -60.12
CA THR A 486 37.13 5.18 -59.78
C THR A 486 37.63 5.08 -58.32
N LYS A 487 38.61 5.91 -57.95
CA LYS A 487 39.13 5.94 -56.57
C LYS A 487 38.03 6.32 -55.57
N GLU A 488 37.10 7.19 -55.98
CA GLU A 488 35.97 7.69 -55.20
C GLU A 488 34.95 6.56 -54.92
N ASP A 489 34.79 5.62 -55.86
CA ASP A 489 33.94 4.45 -55.67
C ASP A 489 34.50 3.51 -54.60
N LEU A 490 35.83 3.31 -54.59
CA LEU A 490 36.51 2.55 -53.53
C LEU A 490 36.44 3.26 -52.17
N ILE A 491 36.59 4.59 -52.15
CA ILE A 491 36.38 5.40 -50.94
C ILE A 491 34.95 5.23 -50.42
N ARG A 492 33.94 5.22 -51.30
CA ARG A 492 32.55 4.98 -50.92
C ARG A 492 32.36 3.59 -50.30
N VAL A 493 32.95 2.56 -50.91
CA VAL A 493 32.93 1.18 -50.36
C VAL A 493 33.61 1.12 -48.99
N ALA A 494 34.77 1.76 -48.83
CA ALA A 494 35.48 1.83 -47.56
C ALA A 494 34.67 2.57 -46.47
N LYS A 495 33.99 3.68 -46.81
CA LYS A 495 33.05 4.36 -45.91
C LYS A 495 31.87 3.48 -45.50
N ILE A 496 31.27 2.73 -46.44
CA ILE A 496 30.19 1.76 -46.13
C ILE A 496 30.67 0.71 -45.13
N MET A 497 31.92 0.28 -45.23
CA MET A 497 32.54 -0.69 -44.32
C MET A 497 33.11 -0.06 -43.04
N LYS A 498 32.92 1.25 -42.83
CA LYS A 498 33.44 2.01 -41.68
C LYS A 498 34.95 1.90 -41.52
N ILE A 499 35.68 1.98 -42.62
CA ILE A 499 37.15 1.99 -42.65
C ILE A 499 37.61 3.44 -42.60
N ASP A 500 38.59 3.74 -41.75
CA ASP A 500 39.21 5.08 -41.70
C ASP A 500 40.12 5.30 -42.92
N ILE A 501 39.82 6.37 -43.67
CA ILE A 501 40.47 6.73 -44.93
C ILE A 501 41.28 8.00 -44.70
N THR A 502 42.53 7.99 -45.16
CA THR A 502 43.43 9.15 -45.21
C THR A 502 43.53 9.69 -46.65
N PRO A 503 43.71 11.01 -46.85
CA PRO A 503 43.67 11.62 -48.18
C PRO A 503 44.77 11.14 -49.14
N LYS A 504 45.86 10.54 -48.64
CA LYS A 504 47.01 10.04 -49.42
C LYS A 504 46.87 8.59 -49.91
N GLU A 505 45.73 7.93 -49.70
CA GLU A 505 45.58 6.51 -50.09
C GLU A 505 45.48 6.30 -51.61
N THR A 506 46.11 5.25 -52.12
CA THR A 506 46.00 4.78 -53.50
C THR A 506 44.91 3.70 -53.63
N LYS A 507 44.51 3.35 -54.87
CA LYS A 507 43.55 2.25 -55.09
C LYS A 507 44.03 0.93 -54.48
N ASP A 508 45.33 0.66 -54.55
CA ASP A 508 45.94 -0.55 -53.99
C ASP A 508 45.85 -0.60 -52.46
N THR A 509 46.12 0.53 -51.78
CA THR A 509 46.02 0.58 -50.31
C THR A 509 44.57 0.47 -49.86
N LEU A 510 43.62 1.07 -50.59
CA LEU A 510 42.18 0.94 -50.34
C LEU A 510 41.72 -0.51 -50.47
N CYS A 511 42.14 -1.21 -51.53
CA CYS A 511 41.79 -2.63 -51.73
C CYS A 511 42.30 -3.53 -50.59
N LYS A 512 43.55 -3.33 -50.13
CA LYS A 512 44.10 -4.07 -48.98
C LYS A 512 43.32 -3.80 -47.69
N LYS A 513 42.93 -2.55 -47.44
CA LYS A 513 42.13 -2.19 -46.26
C LYS A 513 40.72 -2.79 -46.31
N ILE A 514 40.07 -2.75 -47.47
CA ILE A 514 38.75 -3.36 -47.69
C ILE A 514 38.82 -4.87 -47.50
N GLU A 515 39.86 -5.52 -48.00
CA GLU A 515 40.11 -6.95 -47.79
C GLU A 515 40.30 -7.28 -46.31
N LYS A 516 41.12 -6.51 -45.59
CA LYS A 516 41.34 -6.68 -44.14
C LYS A 516 40.05 -6.53 -43.35
N ALA A 517 39.25 -5.49 -43.64
CA ALA A 517 37.96 -5.28 -43.00
C ALA A 517 36.99 -6.45 -43.28
N ARG A 518 36.97 -6.96 -44.52
CA ARG A 518 36.21 -8.18 -44.87
C ARG A 518 36.67 -9.39 -44.05
N ASN A 519 37.97 -9.59 -43.89
CA ASN A 519 38.50 -10.70 -43.09
C ASN A 519 38.11 -10.59 -41.61
N MET A 520 38.08 -9.38 -41.04
CA MET A 520 37.60 -9.14 -39.68
C MET A 520 36.10 -9.42 -39.52
N MET A 521 35.28 -9.15 -40.55
CA MET A 521 33.84 -9.48 -40.52
C MET A 521 33.56 -10.99 -40.54
N ILE A 522 34.47 -11.76 -41.15
CA ILE A 522 34.34 -13.20 -41.33
C ILE A 522 34.96 -13.99 -40.16
N ALA A 523 35.93 -13.40 -39.46
CA ALA A 523 36.57 -14.03 -38.31
C ALA A 523 35.53 -14.44 -37.26
N PRO A 524 35.57 -15.69 -36.74
CA PRO A 524 34.67 -16.11 -35.68
C PRO A 524 34.89 -15.23 -34.45
N LYS A 525 33.82 -14.61 -33.95
CA LYS A 525 33.87 -13.78 -32.74
C LYS A 525 34.48 -14.58 -31.58
N PRO A 526 35.37 -13.99 -30.76
CA PRO A 526 35.93 -14.69 -29.61
C PRO A 526 34.79 -15.20 -28.71
N LYS A 527 34.90 -16.47 -28.26
CA LYS A 527 33.90 -17.07 -27.38
C LYS A 527 33.76 -16.17 -26.13
N PRO A 528 32.53 -15.77 -25.75
CA PRO A 528 32.35 -15.02 -24.50
C PRO A 528 32.82 -15.88 -23.32
N PRO A 529 33.41 -15.27 -22.29
CA PRO A 529 33.86 -16.01 -21.11
C PRO A 529 32.71 -16.83 -20.54
N THR A 530 33.01 -18.06 -20.14
CA THR A 530 32.03 -19.04 -19.66
C THR A 530 31.23 -18.41 -18.51
N PRO A 531 29.89 -18.32 -18.62
CA PRO A 531 29.09 -17.74 -17.55
C PRO A 531 29.27 -18.56 -16.27
N PRO A 532 29.32 -17.92 -15.08
CA PRO A 532 29.57 -18.61 -13.83
C PRO A 532 28.55 -19.74 -13.60
N PRO A 533 28.93 -20.80 -12.88
CA PRO A 533 28.08 -21.96 -12.67
C PRO A 533 26.70 -21.54 -12.16
N LYS A 534 25.62 -22.17 -12.67
CA LYS A 534 24.23 -21.84 -12.27
C LYS A 534 24.02 -21.83 -10.75
N LYS A 535 24.83 -22.58 -9.99
CA LYS A 535 24.83 -22.62 -8.52
C LYS A 535 25.31 -21.30 -7.90
N VAL A 536 26.38 -20.71 -8.41
CA VAL A 536 26.93 -19.41 -7.95
C VAL A 536 25.94 -18.28 -8.24
N VAL A 537 25.37 -18.26 -9.45
CA VAL A 537 24.34 -17.26 -9.83
C VAL A 537 23.09 -17.40 -8.95
N ARG A 538 22.68 -18.62 -8.60
CA ARG A 538 21.56 -18.86 -7.67
C ARG A 538 21.88 -18.39 -6.25
N GLN A 539 23.10 -18.63 -5.76
CA GLN A 539 23.55 -18.17 -4.44
C GLN A 539 23.62 -16.64 -4.36
N GLN A 540 24.20 -15.98 -5.36
CA GLN A 540 24.24 -14.52 -5.46
C GLN A 540 22.83 -13.92 -5.47
N LYS A 541 21.92 -14.45 -6.31
CA LYS A 541 20.51 -14.02 -6.33
C LYS A 541 19.77 -14.28 -5.02
N ALA A 542 20.11 -15.36 -4.31
CA ALA A 542 19.53 -15.63 -2.99
C ALA A 542 20.04 -14.64 -1.94
N GLN A 543 21.32 -14.28 -1.98
CA GLN A 543 21.92 -13.29 -1.09
C GLN A 543 21.38 -11.88 -1.34
N GLU A 544 21.23 -11.48 -2.60
CA GLU A 544 20.56 -10.23 -2.99
C GLU A 544 19.14 -10.16 -2.42
N LYS A 545 18.35 -11.24 -2.54
CA LYS A 545 17.00 -11.31 -1.97
C LYS A 545 17.00 -11.20 -0.45
N LYS A 546 17.99 -11.75 0.25
CA LYS A 546 18.14 -11.62 1.71
C LYS A 546 18.48 -10.17 2.09
N ASN A 547 19.42 -9.53 1.39
CA ASN A 547 19.82 -8.14 1.62
C ASN A 547 18.65 -7.17 1.38
N VAL A 548 17.88 -7.35 0.30
CA VAL A 548 16.69 -6.54 0.01
C VAL A 548 15.64 -6.69 1.11
N LYS A 549 15.38 -7.92 1.58
CA LYS A 549 14.46 -8.16 2.71
C LYS A 549 14.96 -7.50 4.00
N ALA A 550 16.25 -7.58 4.31
CA ALA A 550 16.84 -6.93 5.48
C ALA A 550 16.66 -5.40 5.43
N THR A 551 16.95 -4.76 4.30
CA THR A 551 16.78 -3.31 4.11
C THR A 551 15.31 -2.87 4.21
N GLN A 552 14.38 -3.67 3.69
CA GLN A 552 12.94 -3.42 3.83
C GLN A 552 12.49 -3.52 5.29
N VAL A 553 12.96 -4.53 6.04
CA VAL A 553 12.66 -4.69 7.47
C VAL A 553 13.26 -3.54 8.28
N MET A 554 14.51 -3.15 8.00
CA MET A 554 15.18 -1.99 8.61
C MET A 554 14.35 -0.70 8.44
N THR A 555 13.80 -0.50 7.23
CA THR A 555 12.95 0.65 6.92
C THR A 555 11.60 0.59 7.64
N LYS A 556 10.92 -0.56 7.63
CA LYS A 556 9.63 -0.75 8.34
C LYS A 556 9.73 -0.53 9.85
N ARG A 557 10.89 -0.88 10.43
CA ARG A 557 11.18 -0.72 11.86
C ARG A 557 11.78 0.65 12.21
N GLY A 558 11.95 1.53 11.22
CA GLY A 558 12.37 2.91 11.43
C GLY A 558 13.84 3.06 11.84
N MET A 559 14.72 2.18 11.39
CA MET A 559 16.16 2.20 11.72
C MET A 559 17.03 2.89 10.66
N ASN A 560 16.47 3.32 9.54
CA ASN A 560 17.20 4.10 8.54
C ASN A 560 17.28 5.58 8.96
N ASN A 561 18.28 6.30 8.44
CA ASN A 561 18.53 7.70 8.81
C ASN A 561 17.30 8.61 8.58
N THR A 562 16.54 8.39 7.52
CA THR A 562 15.36 9.20 7.16
C THR A 562 14.21 9.00 8.15
N SER A 563 13.94 7.75 8.55
CA SER A 563 12.92 7.42 9.54
C SER A 563 13.32 7.89 10.92
N ILE A 564 14.58 7.67 11.34
CA ILE A 564 15.10 8.19 12.61
C ILE A 564 14.94 9.72 12.68
N ARG A 565 15.29 10.44 11.60
CA ARG A 565 15.14 11.89 11.53
C ARG A 565 13.69 12.33 11.75
N LYS A 566 12.72 11.70 11.07
CA LYS A 566 11.29 12.01 11.21
C LYS A 566 10.79 11.73 12.64
N ASP A 567 11.18 10.60 13.20
CA ASP A 567 10.78 10.20 14.54
C ASP A 567 11.35 11.16 15.60
N LEU A 568 12.61 11.58 15.46
CA LEU A 568 13.22 12.56 16.34
C LEU A 568 12.52 13.92 16.26
N ILE A 569 12.19 14.40 15.06
CA ILE A 569 11.43 15.65 14.88
C ILE A 569 10.07 15.56 15.60
N LYS A 570 9.37 14.42 15.49
CA LYS A 570 8.09 14.19 16.19
C LYS A 570 8.28 14.16 17.72
N LEU A 571 9.30 13.43 18.20
CA LEU A 571 9.58 13.28 19.63
C LEU A 571 10.06 14.59 20.29
N TYR A 572 10.83 15.41 19.57
CA TYR A 572 11.18 16.75 20.03
C TYR A 572 9.96 17.66 20.04
N GLY A 573 9.22 17.70 18.92
CA GLY A 573 8.11 18.61 18.70
C GLY A 573 8.60 19.98 18.19
N LYS A 574 7.83 20.57 17.25
CA LYS A 574 8.20 21.82 16.55
C LYS A 574 8.51 22.96 17.52
N ARG A 575 7.58 23.28 18.43
CA ARG A 575 7.74 24.35 19.44
C ARG A 575 8.97 24.16 20.33
N TRP A 576 9.31 22.92 20.66
CA TRP A 576 10.50 22.63 21.47
C TRP A 576 11.77 22.87 20.67
N MET A 577 11.85 22.37 19.43
CA MET A 577 13.00 22.62 18.57
C MET A 577 13.21 24.10 18.30
N ASP A 578 12.15 24.87 18.02
CA ASP A 578 12.22 26.31 17.78
C ASP A 578 12.76 27.06 19.02
N ARG A 579 12.33 26.66 20.22
CA ARG A 579 12.77 27.27 21.49
C ARG A 579 14.21 26.94 21.85
N TYR A 580 14.67 25.72 21.56
CA TYR A 580 15.96 25.20 22.04
C TYR A 580 17.01 25.07 20.93
N ASN A 581 16.75 25.54 19.70
CA ASN A 581 17.67 25.44 18.56
C ASN A 581 19.08 25.98 18.85
N LYS A 582 19.21 27.06 19.64
CA LYS A 582 20.49 27.70 19.99
C LYS A 582 21.37 26.89 20.95
N VAL A 583 20.81 25.91 21.65
CA VAL A 583 21.52 25.03 22.61
C VAL A 583 21.48 23.56 22.21
N MET A 584 20.86 23.27 21.07
CA MET A 584 20.71 21.94 20.51
C MET A 584 21.87 21.67 19.54
N PRO A 585 22.62 20.57 19.68
CA PRO A 585 23.55 20.14 18.64
C PRO A 585 22.77 19.79 17.36
N SER A 586 23.47 19.78 16.22
CA SER A 586 22.86 19.39 14.94
C SER A 586 22.07 18.09 15.08
N LEU A 587 20.86 18.06 14.52
CA LEU A 587 20.00 16.87 14.52
C LEU A 587 20.72 15.63 13.92
N ASN A 588 21.73 15.83 13.07
CA ASN A 588 22.55 14.74 12.53
C ASN A 588 23.39 14.03 13.60
N ASN A 589 23.82 14.72 14.65
CA ASN A 589 24.53 14.11 15.78
C ASN A 589 23.60 13.19 16.57
N ASP A 590 22.37 13.64 16.83
CA ASP A 590 21.34 12.84 17.49
C ASP A 590 21.00 11.58 16.66
N ILE A 591 20.87 11.72 15.34
CA ILE A 591 20.63 10.57 14.44
C ILE A 591 21.78 9.55 14.53
N ARG A 592 23.04 10.03 14.58
CA ARG A 592 24.22 9.17 14.69
C ARG A 592 24.25 8.43 16.02
N GLU A 593 23.91 9.10 17.11
CA GLU A 593 23.86 8.48 18.44
C GLU A 593 22.74 7.44 18.55
N VAL A 594 21.54 7.75 18.07
CA VAL A 594 20.44 6.77 17.97
C VAL A 594 20.87 5.55 17.15
N ARG A 595 21.49 5.77 15.99
CA ARG A 595 21.94 4.67 15.13
C ARG A 595 22.99 3.80 15.79
N SER A 596 23.95 4.41 16.49
CA SER A 596 24.96 3.70 17.28
C SER A 596 24.32 2.86 18.39
N ARG A 597 23.33 3.43 19.11
CA ARG A 597 22.63 2.71 20.19
C ARG A 597 21.80 1.55 19.67
N ILE A 598 21.11 1.72 18.53
CA ILE A 598 20.36 0.66 17.86
C ILE A 598 21.30 -0.46 17.38
N ALA A 599 22.48 -0.13 16.85
CA ALA A 599 23.45 -1.12 16.38
C ALA A 599 24.01 -2.00 17.51
N LYS A 600 24.06 -1.48 18.75
CA LYS A 600 24.51 -2.20 19.94
C LYS A 600 23.40 -2.99 20.65
N MET A 601 22.18 -3.01 20.12
CA MET A 601 21.08 -3.75 20.74
C MET A 601 21.22 -5.25 20.51
N SER A 602 21.21 -6.03 21.60
CA SER A 602 21.02 -7.47 21.54
C SER A 602 19.53 -7.82 21.50
N GLY A 603 19.19 -8.92 20.83
CA GLY A 603 17.81 -9.40 20.71
C GLY A 603 17.04 -8.82 19.52
N GLY A 604 16.21 -9.66 18.91
CA GLY A 604 15.51 -9.32 17.68
C GLY A 604 14.85 -10.51 17.01
N ASN A 605 14.61 -10.42 15.71
CA ASN A 605 14.18 -11.58 14.93
C ASN A 605 15.33 -12.58 14.74
N LYS A 606 15.07 -13.72 14.10
CA LYS A 606 16.07 -14.75 13.74
C LYS A 606 17.29 -14.23 12.94
N THR A 607 17.29 -12.97 12.49
CA THR A 607 18.40 -12.33 11.77
C THR A 607 19.07 -11.23 12.58
N GLY A 608 18.86 -11.16 13.91
CA GLY A 608 19.50 -10.19 14.80
C GLY A 608 19.01 -8.74 14.65
N ILE A 609 17.92 -8.51 13.92
CA ILE A 609 17.37 -7.16 13.73
C ILE A 609 16.44 -6.83 14.91
N PRO A 610 16.63 -5.72 15.65
CA PRO A 610 15.80 -5.34 16.79
C PRO A 610 14.33 -5.06 16.42
N PHE A 611 13.39 -5.34 17.33
CA PHE A 611 11.96 -5.06 17.12
C PHE A 611 11.64 -3.56 17.19
N LYS A 612 10.57 -3.15 16.50
CA LYS A 612 10.17 -1.74 16.40
C LYS A 612 9.86 -1.11 17.77
N LYS A 613 9.26 -1.86 18.70
CA LYS A 613 8.99 -1.42 20.07
C LYS A 613 10.30 -0.98 20.74
N ASN A 614 11.28 -1.88 20.79
CA ASN A 614 12.58 -1.63 21.42
C ASN A 614 13.32 -0.44 20.75
N VAL A 615 13.28 -0.35 19.42
CA VAL A 615 13.85 0.80 18.67
C VAL A 615 13.18 2.12 19.06
N ASN A 616 11.86 2.12 19.21
CA ASN A 616 11.11 3.31 19.64
C ASN A 616 11.39 3.68 21.09
N ASP A 617 11.55 2.70 21.98
CA ASP A 617 11.85 2.93 23.39
C ASP A 617 13.24 3.58 23.55
N VAL A 618 14.23 3.12 22.78
CA VAL A 618 15.56 3.75 22.72
C VAL A 618 15.46 5.21 22.25
N LYS A 619 14.71 5.48 21.17
CA LYS A 619 14.50 6.85 20.68
C LYS A 619 13.83 7.75 21.72
N LYS A 620 12.76 7.27 22.36
CA LYS A 620 12.04 8.02 23.41
C LYS A 620 12.95 8.29 24.61
N SER A 621 13.70 7.30 25.07
CA SER A 621 14.63 7.44 26.20
C SER A 621 15.72 8.47 25.92
N LEU A 622 16.37 8.39 24.75
CA LEU A 622 17.40 9.34 24.34
C LEU A 622 16.85 10.76 24.20
N VAL A 623 15.72 10.95 23.53
CA VAL A 623 15.09 12.27 23.38
C VAL A 623 14.69 12.86 24.74
N SER A 624 14.12 12.06 25.64
CA SER A 624 13.79 12.51 26.98
C SER A 624 15.04 12.93 27.78
N LYS A 625 16.14 12.17 27.67
CA LYS A 625 17.43 12.52 28.28
C LYS A 625 17.97 13.84 27.72
N TRP A 626 18.06 13.96 26.39
CA TRP A 626 18.55 15.16 25.73
C TRP A 626 17.69 16.38 26.00
N LYS A 627 16.35 16.24 26.07
CA LYS A 627 15.46 17.33 26.46
C LYS A 627 15.82 17.88 27.83
N ARG A 628 16.03 17.01 28.83
CA ARG A 628 16.44 17.43 30.18
C ARG A 628 17.82 18.09 30.20
N GLU A 629 18.79 17.51 29.50
CA GLU A 629 20.14 18.07 29.40
C GLU A 629 20.15 19.46 28.75
N ARG A 630 19.42 19.62 27.64
CA ARG A 630 19.37 20.89 26.90
C ARG A 630 18.60 21.97 27.63
N VAL A 631 17.55 21.60 28.37
CA VAL A 631 16.85 22.52 29.28
C VAL A 631 17.81 23.02 30.36
N ARG A 632 18.54 22.12 31.02
CA ARG A 632 19.54 22.46 32.03
C ARG A 632 20.68 23.31 31.48
N ASN A 633 21.16 23.01 30.27
CA ASN A 633 22.22 23.78 29.61
C ASN A 633 21.75 25.20 29.28
N LEU A 634 20.50 25.36 28.83
CA LEU A 634 19.93 26.69 28.59
C LEU A 634 19.75 27.46 29.90
N GLU A 635 19.24 26.83 30.94
CA GLU A 635 19.08 27.43 32.27
C GLU A 635 20.44 27.86 32.84
N LYS A 636 21.45 27.00 32.76
CA LYS A 636 22.83 27.30 33.14
C LYS A 636 23.36 28.52 32.38
N LYS A 637 23.18 28.56 31.04
CA LYS A 637 23.63 29.68 30.20
C LYS A 637 22.89 30.98 30.54
N TYR A 638 21.59 30.89 30.80
CA TYR A 638 20.76 32.03 31.17
C TYR A 638 21.21 32.62 32.51
N VAL A 639 21.32 31.78 33.56
CA VAL A 639 21.80 32.18 34.89
C VAL A 639 23.21 32.77 34.79
N MET A 640 24.12 32.10 34.10
CA MET A 640 25.51 32.56 33.94
C MET A 640 25.60 33.95 33.30
N ASN A 641 24.68 34.27 32.38
CA ASN A 641 24.62 35.57 31.71
C ASN A 641 23.89 36.64 32.54
N SER A 642 22.97 36.26 33.44
CA SER A 642 22.21 37.18 34.29
C SER A 642 22.91 37.53 35.60
N LEU A 643 24.01 36.87 35.95
CA LEU A 643 24.75 37.14 37.18
C LEU A 643 25.45 38.51 37.15
N ASN A 644 25.26 39.30 38.21
CA ASN A 644 25.94 40.58 38.38
C ASN A 644 27.42 40.37 38.75
N THR A 645 28.32 40.74 37.83
CA THR A 645 29.78 40.68 38.00
C THR A 645 30.45 41.99 38.39
N GLY A 646 29.68 43.06 38.62
CA GLY A 646 30.21 44.34 39.08
C GLY A 646 30.97 44.18 40.41
N GLY A 647 32.17 44.76 40.52
CA GLY A 647 33.02 44.62 41.72
C GLY A 647 33.77 43.28 41.84
N ILE A 648 33.79 42.45 40.79
CA ILE A 648 34.65 41.24 40.73
C ILE A 648 35.84 41.53 39.81
N PRO A 649 37.10 41.28 40.24
CA PRO A 649 38.26 41.49 39.38
C PRO A 649 38.20 40.62 38.12
N ARG A 650 38.59 41.18 36.97
CA ARG A 650 38.56 40.54 35.64
C ARG A 650 39.03 39.07 35.60
N PRO A 651 40.16 38.66 36.21
CA PRO A 651 40.62 37.26 36.15
C PRO A 651 39.67 36.28 36.86
N PHE A 652 38.89 36.74 37.84
CA PHE A 652 38.00 35.89 38.64
C PHE A 652 36.56 35.85 38.11
N VAL A 653 36.21 36.66 37.11
CA VAL A 653 34.85 36.78 36.58
C VAL A 653 34.30 35.42 36.12
N ASN A 654 35.09 34.64 35.39
CA ASN A 654 34.65 33.34 34.88
C ASN A 654 34.51 32.28 35.99
N ALA A 655 35.44 32.29 36.96
CA ALA A 655 35.39 31.40 38.11
C ALA A 655 34.18 31.70 39.00
N TYR A 656 33.90 32.99 39.25
CA TYR A 656 32.70 33.41 39.96
C TYR A 656 31.43 33.01 39.22
N LYS A 657 31.35 33.31 37.91
CA LYS A 657 30.19 32.93 37.09
C LYS A 657 29.91 31.43 37.17
N ALA A 658 30.93 30.59 37.11
CA ALA A 658 30.78 29.14 37.25
C ALA A 658 30.27 28.73 38.65
N ALA A 659 30.88 29.27 39.71
CA ALA A 659 30.53 28.94 41.10
C ALA A 659 29.12 29.45 41.47
N ALA A 660 28.80 30.71 41.16
CA ALA A 660 27.50 31.31 41.44
C ALA A 660 26.37 30.66 40.60
N THR A 661 26.64 30.24 39.35
CA THR A 661 25.65 29.49 38.57
C THR A 661 25.33 28.14 39.22
N LYS A 662 26.34 27.43 39.72
CA LYS A 662 26.13 26.17 40.46
C LYS A 662 25.34 26.41 41.75
N TYR A 663 25.69 27.45 42.50
CA TYR A 663 24.97 27.84 43.73
C TYR A 663 23.50 28.15 43.46
N VAL A 664 23.20 28.91 42.41
CA VAL A 664 21.83 29.26 42.01
C VAL A 664 21.01 28.04 41.58
N LEU A 665 21.60 27.12 40.80
CA LEU A 665 20.90 25.92 40.33
C LEU A 665 20.63 24.89 41.43
N ILE A 666 21.41 24.90 42.52
CA ILE A 666 21.24 23.96 43.64
C ILE A 666 20.31 24.54 44.72
N HIS A 667 20.52 25.81 45.09
CA HIS A 667 19.90 26.39 46.29
C HIS A 667 18.77 27.37 45.98
N SER A 668 18.54 27.74 44.71
CA SER A 668 17.53 28.74 44.30
C SER A 668 17.49 29.98 45.22
N PRO A 669 18.63 30.65 45.46
CA PRO A 669 18.77 31.66 46.50
C PRO A 669 18.03 32.96 46.14
N THR A 670 17.59 33.69 47.16
CA THR A 670 17.10 35.08 47.02
C THR A 670 18.22 36.03 46.63
N LYS A 671 17.90 37.24 46.14
CA LYS A 671 18.90 38.28 45.81
C LYS A 671 19.86 38.54 46.96
N THR A 672 19.34 38.65 48.18
CA THR A 672 20.11 38.91 49.39
C THR A 672 21.06 37.75 49.69
N GLN A 673 20.59 36.51 49.55
CA GLN A 673 21.42 35.32 49.72
C GLN A 673 22.52 35.22 48.65
N LEU A 674 22.22 35.58 47.40
CA LEU A 674 23.20 35.60 46.32
C LEU A 674 24.25 36.72 46.50
N ALA A 675 23.85 37.88 47.01
CA ALA A 675 24.77 38.97 47.35
C ALA A 675 25.69 38.61 48.53
N LYS A 676 25.15 37.94 49.57
CA LYS A 676 25.95 37.37 50.68
C LYS A 676 26.94 36.33 50.16
N TYR A 677 26.49 35.40 49.31
CA TYR A 677 27.35 34.42 48.66
C TYR A 677 28.48 35.07 47.85
N LYS A 678 28.18 36.13 47.09
CA LYS A 678 29.18 36.89 46.33
C LYS A 678 30.27 37.48 47.21
N LYS A 679 29.92 38.11 48.34
CA LYS A 679 30.89 38.68 49.29
C LYS A 679 31.76 37.58 49.92
N SER A 680 31.16 36.49 50.37
CA SER A 680 31.88 35.35 50.96
C SER A 680 32.82 34.68 49.96
N TRP A 681 32.35 34.44 48.72
CA TRP A 681 33.15 33.85 47.65
C TRP A 681 34.35 34.72 47.28
N LEU A 682 34.17 36.05 47.18
CA LEU A 682 35.23 36.99 46.84
C LEU A 682 36.29 37.08 47.95
N SER A 683 35.87 37.11 49.22
CA SER A 683 36.80 37.07 50.37
C SER A 683 37.66 35.80 50.35
N ASN A 684 37.04 34.64 50.12
CA ASN A 684 37.76 33.37 50.03
C ASN A 684 38.70 33.30 48.80
N ALA A 685 38.29 33.84 47.65
CA ALA A 685 39.11 33.90 46.45
C ALA A 685 40.28 34.91 46.53
N MET A 686 40.14 35.97 47.35
CA MET A 686 41.23 36.92 47.62
C MET A 686 42.18 36.44 48.72
N ASN A 687 41.71 35.62 49.66
CA ASN A 687 42.54 34.98 50.69
C ASN A 687 43.43 33.85 50.14
N THR A 688 43.14 33.32 48.95
CA THR A 688 44.00 32.32 48.28
C THR A 688 45.29 32.88 47.65
N LYS A 689 45.68 34.12 47.97
CA LYS A 689 47.01 34.67 47.60
C LYS A 689 48.20 33.87 48.18
N ASN A 690 47.97 32.95 49.11
CA ASN A 690 49.02 32.08 49.69
C ASN A 690 48.94 30.59 49.27
N ALA A 691 48.14 30.23 48.27
CA ALA A 691 48.09 28.84 47.79
C ALA A 691 48.64 28.75 46.35
N SER A 692 49.92 28.37 46.25
CA SER A 692 50.60 28.04 44.99
C SER A 692 49.74 27.08 44.14
N PRO A 693 49.63 27.30 42.82
CA PRO A 693 48.86 26.42 41.96
C PRO A 693 49.50 25.03 41.92
N LYS A 694 48.80 24.01 42.43
CA LYS A 694 49.21 22.61 42.23
C LYS A 694 49.13 22.28 40.73
N PRO A 695 50.18 21.71 40.11
CA PRO A 695 50.17 21.36 38.71
C PRO A 695 49.07 20.33 38.42
N VAL A 696 48.29 20.60 37.38
CA VAL A 696 47.29 19.68 36.84
C VAL A 696 48.05 18.51 36.20
N TYR A 697 48.02 17.33 36.83
CA TYR A 697 48.46 16.10 36.17
C TYR A 697 47.59 15.86 34.94
N GLN A 698 48.19 15.93 33.75
CA GLN A 698 47.56 15.47 32.53
C GLN A 698 47.42 13.95 32.59
N VAL A 699 46.22 13.48 32.88
CA VAL A 699 45.87 12.07 32.69
C VAL A 699 45.83 11.83 31.18
N LYS A 700 46.91 11.26 30.63
CA LYS A 700 46.91 10.66 29.29
C LYS A 700 45.85 9.56 29.27
N ALA A 701 44.93 9.63 28.32
CA ALA A 701 43.94 8.59 28.09
C ALA A 701 44.66 7.26 27.77
N LYS A 702 44.48 6.26 28.63
CA LYS A 702 44.85 4.88 28.31
C LYS A 702 43.95 4.41 27.18
N ARG A 703 44.60 4.05 26.07
CA ARG A 703 44.01 3.36 24.92
C ARG A 703 43.75 1.93 25.38
N GLU A 704 42.51 1.59 25.70
CA GLU A 704 42.15 0.17 25.85
C GLU A 704 41.99 -0.44 24.46
N THR A 705 43.00 -1.21 24.08
CA THR A 705 42.89 -2.30 23.11
C THR A 705 42.21 -3.48 23.78
N LEU A 706 40.95 -3.74 23.40
CA LEU A 706 40.43 -5.01 22.83
C LEU A 706 38.93 -4.88 22.55
#